data_AF-A0A9D5ZL55-F1
#
_entry.id   AF-A0A9D5ZL55-F1
#
_cell.length_a   1.000
_cell.length_b   1.000
_cell.length_c   1.000
_cell.angle_alpha   90.00
_cell.angle_beta   90.00
_cell.angle_gamma   90.00
#
_symmetry.space_group_name_H-M   'P 1'
#
loop_
_entity.id
_entity.type
_entity.pdbx_description
1 polymer ?
#
loop_
_entity_poly.entity_id
_entity_poly.type
_entity_poly.pdbx_seq_one_letter_code
_entity_poly.pdbx_strand_id
1 'polypeptide(L)'
;MNLLLKTLFLLVFIFNGIGLLHAGISGDDLEKAIAERMVRVAEFKDIQEKCEEMQVSCYLFGGTAAAYASYVHRDLERELEHKDYNPYRFDYDLSSMFNSSQDYDIVMDGTPEQIKTLQSYLESKYPYMQGEHTAWEVRPLRMQNGTKEPLLGPNYEDNTDFLKQHTDSYSQGMVAITKPAIGEQRVLDLKYWKKSNPRMFLNDVANNQIHYLENDQHTTTVRYNDLSTGNPQILSVVRYLIKALQYGATIPEENKGRLSKIIADFDPASINSGNQYLQNWIEFNARKIMTNSLDVERSAELLSGKYWGIPEEKNLQVKLSQLGLNGDVGGLKWWMNKEPLRSTRPCVEGGDSNSMTAKKLGIKEINHVVKEMDAFENISRPYDKRANALISRGSVNGETASYGDGFYVSRGETDYYGTGMMIVMDLDENAIQGVDFEISTTDPSVLIIKNKNCIHRKYEKEKGVSLDEFVSLLMNQNETGVGYLSRNQKKAESEYLALTPQAKSDFNKFVLGKVAIDEFPAKWFSTKFSRLFPEIALRFIEKGTANKEIVQYILSQPHWKDYSGLSGWVEAQIKQGGIDRELAQHVLSRPHSKDHPEWVAELIQKGTVDGELSWFVLNQPHWKDHPELVEALLQKGTADDMVATYVVGQSHWKNHPEWIEALLQKGTVDSALAWGVLRQPHSKDHPEWVKQLIERGQADYVMIQDVLNQAHWSDHPEWVEAFVNKGTADIAIAVNILGKACWKDHPEWVETLIKRGNADWEIAKNVLPQAHWKSYFQKLTKESNPSVESIREFYRKHDKRIATLKTELAQRSAEATSSGSVASLQDFLKSKMDDPALLACLPSNLISVYEEFFSDSKLLLDKLVERIAHRL
;
A
#
# COMPACT_ATOMS: atom_id res chain seq x y z
N MET A 1 -23.47 -17.88 84.12
CA MET A 1 -24.47 -17.86 83.03
C MET A 1 -24.34 -16.63 82.12
N ASN A 2 -24.29 -15.40 82.67
CA ASN A 2 -24.20 -14.16 81.87
C ASN A 2 -22.91 -13.99 81.04
N LEU A 3 -21.77 -14.50 81.52
CA LEU A 3 -20.51 -14.48 80.78
C LEU A 3 -20.51 -15.46 79.61
N LEU A 4 -21.03 -16.68 79.83
CA LEU A 4 -21.11 -17.72 78.80
C LEU A 4 -22.01 -17.30 77.63
N LEU A 5 -23.13 -16.63 77.93
CA LEU A 5 -24.06 -16.13 76.91
C LEU A 5 -23.45 -15.00 76.07
N LYS A 6 -22.68 -14.09 76.70
CA LYS A 6 -21.95 -13.02 76.00
C LYS A 6 -20.83 -13.56 75.12
N THR A 7 -20.08 -14.56 75.59
CA THR A 7 -19.06 -15.23 74.79
C THR A 7 -19.67 -15.99 73.62
N LEU A 8 -20.81 -16.66 73.81
CA LEU A 8 -21.53 -17.33 72.73
C LEU A 8 -22.06 -16.32 71.69
N PHE A 9 -22.61 -15.18 72.14
CA PHE A 9 -23.10 -14.14 71.25
C PHE A 9 -21.96 -13.48 70.46
N LEU A 10 -20.82 -13.22 71.11
CA LEU A 10 -19.62 -12.69 70.46
C LEU A 10 -19.04 -13.70 69.46
N LEU A 11 -18.99 -14.99 69.80
CA LEU A 11 -18.57 -16.04 68.86
C LEU A 11 -19.54 -16.16 67.69
N VAL A 12 -20.86 -16.09 67.90
CA VAL A 12 -21.83 -16.09 66.80
C VAL A 12 -21.72 -14.83 65.94
N PHE A 13 -21.40 -13.67 66.52
CA PHE A 13 -21.15 -12.44 65.75
C PHE A 13 -19.80 -12.45 65.02
N ILE A 14 -18.78 -13.07 65.61
CA ILE A 14 -17.47 -13.26 64.98
C ILE A 14 -17.57 -14.33 63.89
N PHE A 15 -18.27 -15.45 64.11
CA PHE A 15 -18.43 -16.51 63.09
C PHE A 15 -19.39 -16.09 61.97
N ASN A 16 -20.48 -15.37 62.25
CA ASN A 16 -21.33 -14.81 61.18
C ASN A 16 -20.72 -13.57 60.54
N GLY A 17 -19.96 -12.77 61.28
CA GLY A 17 -19.21 -11.62 60.76
C GLY A 17 -18.03 -12.04 59.89
N ILE A 18 -17.34 -13.13 60.23
CA ILE A 18 -16.27 -13.73 59.42
C ILE A 18 -16.87 -14.53 58.25
N GLY A 19 -18.05 -15.13 58.38
CA GLY A 19 -18.77 -15.76 57.26
C GLY A 19 -19.31 -14.78 56.21
N LEU A 20 -19.51 -13.51 56.59
CA LEU A 20 -19.84 -12.40 55.68
C LEU A 20 -18.59 -11.74 55.06
N LEU A 21 -17.39 -12.08 55.54
CA LEU A 21 -16.14 -11.59 54.98
C LEU A 21 -15.70 -12.53 53.85
N HIS A 22 -16.07 -12.16 52.62
CA HIS A 22 -15.69 -12.78 51.34
C HIS A 22 -16.48 -14.03 50.95
N ALA A 23 -17.80 -13.89 50.79
CA ALA A 23 -18.51 -14.79 49.88
C ALA A 23 -17.89 -14.59 48.48
N GLY A 24 -17.02 -15.51 48.06
CA GLY A 24 -16.43 -15.50 46.72
C GLY A 24 -17.52 -15.48 45.65
N ILE A 25 -17.18 -14.99 44.45
CA ILE A 25 -18.12 -14.97 43.33
C ILE A 25 -18.50 -16.41 43.01
N SER A 26 -19.79 -16.74 43.10
CA SER A 26 -20.23 -18.10 42.77
C SER A 26 -20.09 -18.36 41.26
N GLY A 27 -19.92 -19.63 40.88
CA GLY A 27 -19.85 -20.00 39.46
C GLY A 27 -21.09 -19.55 38.67
N ASP A 28 -22.28 -19.68 39.26
CA ASP A 28 -23.54 -19.29 38.60
C ASP A 28 -23.66 -17.77 38.44
N ASP A 29 -23.25 -16.99 39.45
CA ASP A 29 -23.21 -15.52 39.35
C ASP A 29 -22.21 -15.07 38.28
N LEU A 30 -21.04 -15.72 38.22
CA LEU A 30 -20.02 -15.44 37.21
C LEU A 30 -20.54 -15.78 35.80
N GLU A 31 -21.14 -16.95 35.59
CA GLU A 31 -21.70 -17.32 34.28
C GLU A 31 -22.78 -16.34 33.84
N LYS A 32 -23.67 -15.95 34.74
CA LYS A 32 -24.71 -14.97 34.45
C LYS A 32 -24.08 -13.65 34.01
N ALA A 33 -23.08 -13.16 34.74
CA ALA A 33 -22.36 -11.94 34.38
C ALA A 33 -21.66 -12.07 33.01
N ILE A 34 -21.00 -13.20 32.74
CA ILE A 34 -20.38 -13.51 31.44
C ILE A 34 -21.41 -13.40 30.31
N ALA A 35 -22.61 -13.96 30.49
CA ALA A 35 -23.68 -13.89 29.50
C ALA A 35 -24.18 -12.45 29.28
N GLU A 36 -24.42 -11.69 30.34
CA GLU A 36 -24.96 -10.34 30.29
C GLU A 36 -23.98 -9.32 29.71
N ARG A 37 -22.67 -9.52 29.96
CA ARG A 37 -21.61 -8.59 29.57
C ARG A 37 -21.03 -8.89 28.18
N MET A 38 -21.35 -10.03 27.55
CA MET A 38 -20.81 -10.42 26.25
C MET A 38 -21.06 -9.34 25.18
N VAL A 39 -22.27 -8.80 25.16
CA VAL A 39 -22.71 -7.78 24.18
C VAL A 39 -22.11 -6.40 24.42
N ARG A 40 -21.38 -6.19 25.54
CA ARG A 40 -20.64 -4.94 25.80
C ARG A 40 -19.35 -4.88 24.96
N VAL A 41 -18.83 -6.04 24.55
CA VAL A 41 -17.72 -6.13 23.60
C VAL A 41 -18.30 -6.01 22.20
N ALA A 42 -18.01 -4.91 21.52
CA ALA A 42 -18.64 -4.56 20.24
C ALA A 42 -18.39 -5.65 19.17
N GLU A 43 -17.19 -6.20 19.15
CA GLU A 43 -16.76 -7.26 18.24
C GLU A 43 -17.51 -8.57 18.53
N PHE A 44 -17.67 -8.95 19.80
CA PHE A 44 -18.42 -10.18 20.15
C PHE A 44 -19.91 -10.06 19.85
N LYS A 45 -20.50 -8.87 20.06
CA LYS A 45 -21.88 -8.61 19.66
C LYS A 45 -22.08 -8.78 18.16
N ASP A 46 -21.17 -8.24 17.35
CA ASP A 46 -21.24 -8.34 15.90
C ASP A 46 -21.03 -9.78 15.40
N ILE A 47 -20.08 -10.50 16.00
CA ILE A 47 -19.86 -11.93 15.74
C ILE A 47 -21.10 -12.74 16.11
N GLN A 48 -21.73 -12.44 17.25
CA GLN A 48 -22.98 -13.05 17.67
C GLN A 48 -24.06 -12.85 16.60
N GLU A 49 -24.30 -11.61 16.15
CA GLU A 49 -25.29 -11.29 15.13
C GLU A 49 -25.00 -12.04 13.82
N LYS A 50 -23.73 -12.12 13.41
CA LYS A 50 -23.35 -12.83 12.19
C LYS A 50 -23.57 -14.35 12.29
N CYS A 51 -23.26 -14.94 13.43
CA CYS A 51 -23.49 -16.37 13.65
C CYS A 51 -24.99 -16.69 13.80
N GLU A 52 -25.78 -15.80 14.39
CA GLU A 52 -27.25 -15.92 14.45
C GLU A 52 -27.88 -15.87 13.04
N GLU A 53 -27.41 -14.98 12.16
CA GLU A 53 -27.82 -14.93 10.73
C GLU A 53 -27.55 -16.26 10.01
N MET A 54 -26.40 -16.87 10.30
CA MET A 54 -25.97 -18.12 9.71
C MET A 54 -26.58 -19.36 10.37
N GLN A 55 -27.32 -19.18 11.47
CA GLN A 55 -27.92 -20.25 12.29
C GLN A 55 -26.88 -21.25 12.83
N VAL A 56 -25.75 -20.75 13.33
CA VAL A 56 -24.64 -21.55 13.84
C VAL A 56 -24.24 -21.12 15.24
N SER A 57 -23.70 -22.05 16.03
CA SER A 57 -23.18 -21.73 17.36
C SER A 57 -21.70 -21.34 17.29
N CYS A 58 -21.32 -20.32 18.05
CA CYS A 58 -19.97 -19.78 18.06
C CYS A 58 -19.49 -19.55 19.50
N TYR A 59 -18.21 -19.79 19.73
CA TYR A 59 -17.61 -19.83 21.07
C TYR A 59 -16.23 -19.16 21.07
N LEU A 60 -15.94 -18.43 22.13
CA LEU A 60 -14.55 -18.14 22.52
C LEU A 60 -13.95 -19.43 23.07
N PHE A 61 -12.67 -19.70 22.78
CA PHE A 61 -12.02 -20.94 23.18
C PHE A 61 -10.65 -20.71 23.84
N GLY A 62 -10.29 -21.59 24.78
CA GLY A 62 -8.96 -21.66 25.36
C GLY A 62 -8.53 -20.35 26.01
N GLY A 63 -7.40 -19.80 25.55
CA GLY A 63 -6.89 -18.52 26.06
C GLY A 63 -7.85 -17.35 25.88
N THR A 64 -8.62 -17.33 24.80
CA THR A 64 -9.59 -16.27 24.53
C THR A 64 -10.76 -16.33 25.50
N ALA A 65 -11.27 -17.54 25.75
CA ALA A 65 -12.31 -17.79 26.74
C ALA A 65 -11.84 -17.41 28.15
N ALA A 66 -10.63 -17.84 28.53
CA ALA A 66 -10.04 -17.54 29.83
C ALA A 66 -9.85 -16.04 30.05
N ALA A 67 -9.29 -15.32 29.06
CA ALA A 67 -9.09 -13.88 29.14
C ALA A 67 -10.41 -13.15 29.41
N TYR A 68 -11.45 -13.47 28.63
CA TYR A 68 -12.76 -12.85 28.79
C TYR A 68 -13.43 -13.20 30.13
N ALA A 69 -13.43 -14.48 30.52
CA ALA A 69 -14.05 -14.91 31.78
C ALA A 69 -13.33 -14.32 33.00
N SER A 70 -12.00 -14.33 33.02
CA SER A 70 -11.19 -13.71 34.08
C SER A 70 -11.36 -12.20 34.14
N TYR A 71 -11.57 -11.53 33.00
CA TYR A 71 -11.90 -10.11 32.97
C TYR A 71 -13.23 -9.82 33.65
N VAL A 72 -14.29 -10.56 33.29
CA VAL A 72 -15.62 -10.42 33.90
C VAL A 72 -15.57 -10.71 35.40
N HIS A 73 -14.84 -11.75 35.81
CA HIS A 73 -14.62 -12.04 37.24
C HIS A 73 -14.00 -10.86 37.98
N ARG A 74 -12.95 -10.24 37.43
CA ARG A 74 -12.29 -9.08 38.05
C ARG A 74 -13.20 -7.86 38.09
N ASP A 75 -14.05 -7.66 37.09
CA ASP A 75 -15.00 -6.56 37.07
C ASP A 75 -16.06 -6.74 38.17
N LEU A 76 -16.52 -7.97 38.42
CA LEU A 76 -17.37 -8.28 39.56
C LEU A 76 -16.63 -8.03 40.89
N GLU A 77 -15.37 -8.45 41.02
CA GLU A 77 -14.59 -8.17 42.24
C GLU A 77 -14.43 -6.66 42.49
N ARG A 78 -14.30 -5.85 41.43
CA ARG A 78 -14.28 -4.39 41.50
C ARG A 78 -15.62 -3.83 41.99
N GLU A 79 -16.73 -4.31 41.44
CA GLU A 79 -18.09 -3.88 41.82
C GLU A 79 -18.42 -4.23 43.27
N LEU A 80 -17.83 -5.30 43.81
CA LEU A 80 -17.96 -5.72 45.20
C LEU A 80 -16.99 -4.98 46.15
N GLU A 81 -16.35 -3.89 45.71
CA GLU A 81 -15.40 -3.05 46.47
C GLU A 81 -14.18 -3.81 47.03
N HIS A 82 -13.84 -4.98 46.49
CA HIS A 82 -12.86 -5.87 47.12
C HIS A 82 -11.39 -5.51 46.87
N LYS A 83 -11.04 -4.67 45.87
CA LYS A 83 -9.62 -4.35 45.56
C LYS A 83 -9.40 -2.97 44.97
N ASP A 84 -8.14 -2.54 45.03
CA ASP A 84 -7.55 -1.34 44.43
C ASP A 84 -7.42 -1.46 42.89
N TYR A 85 -8.55 -1.73 42.23
CA TYR A 85 -8.65 -1.84 40.79
C TYR A 85 -8.45 -0.48 40.10
N ASN A 86 -7.84 -0.51 38.92
CA ASN A 86 -7.78 0.64 38.04
C ASN A 86 -9.13 0.78 37.31
N PRO A 87 -9.91 1.85 37.56
CA PRO A 87 -11.25 2.01 36.99
C PRO A 87 -11.25 2.11 35.47
N TYR A 88 -10.15 2.52 34.85
CA TYR A 88 -10.04 2.69 33.40
C TYR A 88 -9.85 1.37 32.63
N ARG A 89 -9.67 0.24 33.32
CA ARG A 89 -9.46 -1.08 32.67
C ARG A 89 -10.76 -1.85 32.41
N PHE A 90 -11.90 -1.34 32.86
CA PHE A 90 -13.19 -2.05 32.82
C PHE A 90 -14.18 -1.45 31.79
N ASP A 91 -13.67 -1.10 30.61
CA ASP A 91 -14.40 -0.45 29.51
C ASP A 91 -14.95 -1.43 28.46
N TYR A 92 -14.65 -2.74 28.59
CA TYR A 92 -14.99 -3.78 27.61
C TYR A 92 -14.39 -3.55 26.22
N ASP A 93 -13.31 -2.78 26.12
CA ASP A 93 -12.48 -2.75 24.93
C ASP A 93 -11.57 -3.99 24.85
N LEU A 94 -11.34 -4.50 23.64
CA LEU A 94 -10.47 -5.67 23.43
C LEU A 94 -9.06 -5.45 23.99
N SER A 95 -8.50 -4.25 23.89
CA SER A 95 -7.16 -3.94 24.41
C SER A 95 -7.08 -3.94 25.95
N SER A 96 -8.22 -3.85 26.64
CA SER A 96 -8.30 -3.97 28.10
C SER A 96 -8.35 -5.44 28.56
N MET A 97 -8.83 -6.34 27.69
CA MET A 97 -9.03 -7.77 27.97
C MET A 97 -7.89 -8.66 27.46
N PHE A 98 -7.33 -8.31 26.29
CA PHE A 98 -6.41 -9.13 25.51
C PHE A 98 -5.11 -8.38 25.22
N ASN A 99 -4.03 -9.12 24.99
CA ASN A 99 -2.80 -8.53 24.47
C ASN A 99 -2.92 -8.25 22.98
N SER A 100 -2.15 -7.27 22.50
CA SER A 100 -1.93 -7.08 21.06
C SER A 100 -1.36 -8.32 20.37
N SER A 101 -0.54 -9.11 21.08
CA SER A 101 0.05 -10.35 20.57
C SER A 101 -0.81 -11.60 20.72
N GLN A 102 -1.95 -11.53 21.42
CA GLN A 102 -2.78 -12.69 21.65
C GLN A 102 -3.64 -13.02 20.42
N ASP A 103 -3.67 -14.29 20.05
CA ASP A 103 -4.59 -14.85 19.08
C ASP A 103 -6.00 -15.02 19.67
N TYR A 104 -7.01 -14.72 18.86
CA TYR A 104 -8.41 -14.82 19.26
C TYR A 104 -8.98 -16.12 18.71
N ASP A 105 -8.75 -17.22 19.43
CA ASP A 105 -9.33 -18.52 19.13
C ASP A 105 -10.87 -18.48 19.18
N ILE A 106 -11.49 -18.54 18.00
CA ILE A 106 -12.93 -18.68 17.81
C ILE A 106 -13.22 -20.10 17.33
N VAL A 107 -14.21 -20.73 17.96
CA VAL A 107 -14.70 -22.06 17.61
C VAL A 107 -16.12 -21.96 17.09
N MET A 108 -16.40 -22.68 16.01
CA MET A 108 -17.70 -22.65 15.37
C MET A 108 -18.24 -24.06 15.13
N ASP A 109 -19.52 -24.24 15.44
CA ASP A 109 -20.27 -25.45 15.15
C ASP A 109 -21.11 -25.25 13.89
N GLY A 110 -20.48 -25.41 12.73
CA GLY A 110 -21.09 -25.23 11.43
C GLY A 110 -20.38 -26.03 10.33
N THR A 111 -20.89 -25.96 9.10
CA THR A 111 -20.27 -26.61 7.95
C THR A 111 -18.96 -25.91 7.54
N PRO A 112 -18.05 -26.59 6.80
CA PRO A 112 -16.82 -25.97 6.29
C PRO A 112 -17.06 -24.65 5.53
N GLU A 113 -18.14 -24.56 4.74
CA GLU A 113 -18.51 -23.37 3.99
C GLU A 113 -18.91 -22.22 4.91
N GLN A 114 -19.67 -22.52 5.97
CA GLN A 114 -20.06 -21.54 6.97
C GLN A 114 -18.83 -21.05 7.76
N ILE A 115 -17.93 -21.97 8.16
CA ILE A 115 -16.68 -21.61 8.84
C ILE A 115 -15.84 -20.68 7.96
N LYS A 116 -15.67 -21.02 6.67
CA LYS A 116 -14.95 -20.18 5.71
C LYS A 116 -15.61 -18.81 5.56
N THR A 117 -16.94 -18.76 5.55
CA THR A 117 -17.72 -17.51 5.46
C THR A 117 -17.46 -16.62 6.67
N LEU A 118 -17.52 -17.17 7.89
CA LEU A 118 -17.23 -16.41 9.11
C LEU A 118 -15.75 -15.98 9.15
N GLN A 119 -14.83 -16.85 8.77
CA GLN A 119 -13.40 -16.52 8.73
C GLN A 119 -13.13 -15.34 7.78
N SER A 120 -13.64 -15.37 6.55
CA SER A 120 -13.48 -14.25 5.61
C SER A 120 -14.14 -12.96 6.09
N TYR A 121 -15.25 -13.07 6.83
CA TYR A 121 -15.89 -11.92 7.46
C TYR A 121 -15.00 -11.29 8.53
N LEU A 122 -14.43 -12.10 9.43
CA LEU A 122 -13.52 -11.66 10.49
C LEU A 122 -12.22 -11.07 9.93
N GLU A 123 -11.61 -11.74 8.95
CA GLU A 123 -10.43 -11.26 8.22
C GLU A 123 -10.66 -9.86 7.63
N SER A 124 -11.84 -9.64 7.06
CA SER A 124 -12.16 -8.36 6.44
C SER A 124 -12.50 -7.26 7.45
N LYS A 125 -13.17 -7.60 8.56
CA LYS A 125 -13.78 -6.62 9.46
C LYS A 125 -12.93 -6.34 10.70
N TYR A 126 -12.26 -7.35 11.23
CA TYR A 126 -11.54 -7.29 12.50
C TYR A 126 -10.08 -7.71 12.41
N PRO A 127 -9.32 -7.40 11.35
CA PRO A 127 -8.04 -8.06 11.09
C PRO A 127 -7.00 -7.99 12.23
N TYR A 128 -7.12 -7.01 13.14
CA TYR A 128 -6.30 -6.92 14.36
C TYR A 128 -6.53 -8.05 15.38
N MET A 129 -7.69 -8.72 15.38
CA MET A 129 -7.96 -9.90 16.23
C MET A 129 -7.23 -11.17 15.73
N GLN A 130 -6.40 -11.06 14.69
CA GLN A 130 -5.50 -12.14 14.27
C GLN A 130 -4.28 -12.31 15.20
N GLY A 131 -3.91 -11.26 15.95
CA GLY A 131 -2.72 -11.26 16.79
C GLY A 131 -1.43 -11.46 15.98
N GLU A 132 -0.48 -12.23 16.54
CA GLU A 132 0.82 -12.55 15.90
C GLU A 132 0.70 -13.54 14.71
N HIS A 133 -0.48 -14.10 14.43
CA HIS A 133 -0.63 -15.14 13.41
C HIS A 133 -0.59 -14.56 11.99
N THR A 134 -0.21 -15.38 11.01
CA THR A 134 -0.19 -14.98 9.59
C THR A 134 -1.50 -15.21 8.86
N ALA A 135 -2.42 -15.98 9.45
CA ALA A 135 -3.77 -16.17 8.95
C ALA A 135 -4.76 -16.22 10.12
N TRP A 136 -5.98 -15.76 9.86
CA TRP A 136 -7.11 -16.01 10.74
C TRP A 136 -7.45 -17.49 10.83
N GLU A 137 -7.88 -17.94 12.00
CA GLU A 137 -8.28 -19.32 12.22
C GLU A 137 -9.62 -19.37 12.96
N VAL A 138 -10.68 -19.79 12.26
CA VAL A 138 -11.93 -20.23 12.90
C VAL A 138 -11.89 -21.74 13.00
N ARG A 139 -11.79 -22.27 14.22
CA ARG A 139 -11.65 -23.72 14.45
C ARG A 139 -13.02 -24.41 14.36
N PRO A 140 -13.11 -25.53 13.63
CA PRO A 140 -14.33 -26.33 13.67
C PRO A 140 -14.51 -27.03 15.00
N LEU A 141 -15.74 -27.05 15.51
CA LEU A 141 -16.06 -27.84 16.70
C LEU A 141 -16.13 -29.34 16.40
N ARG A 142 -16.76 -29.76 15.28
CA ARG A 142 -17.00 -31.20 14.96
C ARG A 142 -16.55 -31.64 13.57
N MET A 143 -16.72 -30.79 12.56
CA MET A 143 -16.44 -31.16 11.17
C MET A 143 -15.01 -30.77 10.79
N GLN A 144 -14.23 -31.70 10.25
CA GLN A 144 -12.89 -31.37 9.76
C GLN A 144 -12.96 -30.29 8.67
N ASN A 145 -12.07 -29.29 8.73
CA ASN A 145 -11.94 -28.24 7.72
C ASN A 145 -10.48 -28.12 7.29
N GLY A 146 -10.15 -28.67 6.12
CA GLY A 146 -8.78 -28.71 5.60
C GLY A 146 -7.83 -29.49 6.50
N THR A 147 -6.70 -28.89 6.86
CA THR A 147 -5.65 -29.49 7.71
C THR A 147 -5.92 -29.37 9.21
N LYS A 148 -6.98 -28.66 9.61
CA LYS A 148 -7.31 -28.45 11.02
C LYS A 148 -8.19 -29.58 11.54
N GLU A 149 -7.70 -30.28 12.55
CA GLU A 149 -8.54 -31.23 13.28
C GLU A 149 -9.68 -30.51 14.01
N PRO A 150 -10.89 -31.09 14.05
CA PRO A 150 -11.96 -30.58 14.88
C PRO A 150 -11.61 -30.78 16.35
N LEU A 151 -12.17 -29.94 17.23
CA LEU A 151 -11.95 -30.06 18.67
C LEU A 151 -12.65 -31.29 19.26
N LEU A 152 -13.83 -31.64 18.74
CA LEU A 152 -14.59 -32.84 19.04
C LEU A 152 -14.63 -33.74 17.80
N GLY A 153 -14.52 -35.05 18.00
CA GLY A 153 -14.72 -36.02 16.92
C GLY A 153 -16.18 -36.07 16.42
N PRO A 154 -16.43 -36.69 15.25
CA PRO A 154 -17.79 -36.86 14.72
C PRO A 154 -18.67 -37.64 15.69
N ASN A 155 -18.09 -38.62 16.40
CA ASN A 155 -18.64 -39.13 17.64
C ASN A 155 -17.82 -38.55 18.80
N TYR A 156 -18.47 -38.03 19.83
CA TYR A 156 -17.79 -37.47 21.02
C TYR A 156 -16.78 -38.44 21.67
N GLU A 157 -17.00 -39.75 21.49
CA GLU A 157 -16.11 -40.82 21.98
C GLU A 157 -14.83 -40.98 21.14
N ASP A 158 -14.82 -40.43 19.92
CA ASP A 158 -13.64 -40.34 19.06
C ASP A 158 -12.76 -39.20 19.60
N ASN A 159 -12.02 -39.48 20.68
CA ASN A 159 -11.07 -38.53 21.26
C ASN A 159 -10.10 -38.03 20.19
N THR A 160 -10.20 -36.73 19.88
CA THR A 160 -9.29 -35.99 19.01
C THR A 160 -7.89 -35.99 19.61
N ASP A 161 -6.87 -35.68 18.80
CA ASP A 161 -5.49 -35.59 19.30
C ASP A 161 -5.39 -34.53 20.40
N PHE A 162 -6.08 -33.41 20.19
CA PHE A 162 -6.23 -32.32 21.15
C PHE A 162 -6.67 -32.79 22.55
N LEU A 163 -7.73 -33.60 22.65
CA LEU A 163 -8.26 -34.05 23.94
C LEU A 163 -7.36 -35.05 24.66
N LYS A 164 -6.45 -35.72 23.94
CA LYS A 164 -5.49 -36.69 24.48
C LYS A 164 -4.26 -36.02 25.10
N GLN A 165 -4.02 -34.73 24.85
CA GLN A 165 -2.84 -34.03 25.35
C GLN A 165 -2.95 -33.68 26.84
N HIS A 166 -1.80 -33.64 27.53
CA HIS A 166 -1.70 -32.92 28.79
C HIS A 166 -2.03 -31.43 28.58
N THR A 167 -2.88 -30.89 29.43
CA THR A 167 -3.44 -29.55 29.25
C THR A 167 -3.80 -28.94 30.60
N ASP A 168 -4.63 -27.90 30.58
CA ASP A 168 -5.10 -27.18 31.75
C ASP A 168 -6.58 -26.79 31.57
N SER A 169 -7.25 -26.46 32.68
CA SER A 169 -8.66 -26.11 32.66
C SER A 169 -8.98 -24.88 31.81
N TYR A 170 -8.06 -23.93 31.68
CA TYR A 170 -8.27 -22.72 30.88
C TYR A 170 -8.16 -23.02 29.38
N SER A 171 -7.21 -23.88 29.00
CA SER A 171 -7.02 -24.33 27.62
C SER A 171 -8.17 -25.19 27.08
N GLN A 172 -9.05 -25.72 27.94
CA GLN A 172 -10.24 -26.48 27.56
C GLN A 172 -11.55 -25.68 27.72
N GLY A 173 -11.47 -24.47 28.26
CA GLY A 173 -12.62 -23.61 28.50
C GLY A 173 -13.24 -23.07 27.22
N MET A 174 -14.57 -22.98 27.21
CA MET A 174 -15.35 -22.39 26.13
C MET A 174 -16.40 -21.44 26.70
N VAL A 175 -16.61 -20.30 26.02
CA VAL A 175 -17.68 -19.35 26.34
C VAL A 175 -18.50 -19.11 25.09
N ALA A 176 -19.79 -19.45 25.11
CA ALA A 176 -20.66 -19.26 23.96
C ALA A 176 -20.92 -17.77 23.69
N ILE A 177 -20.56 -17.32 22.48
CA ILE A 177 -20.85 -15.98 21.96
C ILE A 177 -22.33 -15.91 21.58
N THR A 178 -22.78 -16.89 20.80
CA THR A 178 -24.20 -17.06 20.44
C THR A 178 -25.02 -17.48 21.65
N LYS A 179 -26.30 -17.10 21.70
CA LYS A 179 -27.19 -17.55 22.78
C LYS A 179 -27.29 -19.08 22.76
N PRO A 180 -26.93 -19.78 23.85
CA PRO A 180 -27.06 -21.23 23.92
C PRO A 180 -28.54 -21.62 23.83
N ALA A 181 -28.81 -22.86 23.40
CA ALA A 181 -30.18 -23.35 23.35
C ALA A 181 -30.79 -23.41 24.77
N ILE A 182 -32.12 -23.46 24.86
CA ILE A 182 -32.80 -23.56 26.17
C ILE A 182 -32.29 -24.82 26.89
N GLY A 183 -31.69 -24.63 28.07
CA GLY A 183 -31.13 -25.71 28.90
C GLY A 183 -29.64 -25.98 28.68
N GLU A 184 -29.00 -25.32 27.72
CA GLU A 184 -27.54 -25.36 27.53
C GLU A 184 -26.84 -24.28 28.36
N GLN A 185 -25.59 -24.57 28.75
CA GLN A 185 -24.76 -23.65 29.53
C GLN A 185 -24.06 -22.63 28.62
N ARG A 186 -23.81 -21.43 29.15
CA ARG A 186 -23.03 -20.39 28.48
C ARG A 186 -21.54 -20.69 28.54
N VAL A 187 -21.09 -21.25 29.67
CA VAL A 187 -19.69 -21.62 29.89
C VAL A 187 -19.58 -23.14 29.93
N LEU A 188 -18.68 -23.67 29.09
CA LEU A 188 -18.54 -25.08 28.79
C LEU A 188 -17.08 -25.53 28.98
N ASP A 189 -16.90 -26.82 29.27
CA ASP A 189 -15.60 -27.49 29.32
C ASP A 189 -15.54 -28.51 28.18
N LEU A 190 -14.57 -28.37 27.26
CA LEU A 190 -14.47 -29.22 26.07
C LEU A 190 -14.39 -30.73 26.45
N LYS A 191 -13.61 -31.06 27.48
CA LYS A 191 -13.43 -32.44 27.98
C LYS A 191 -14.70 -33.05 28.59
N TYR A 192 -15.66 -32.20 28.98
CA TYR A 192 -16.88 -32.59 29.67
C TYR A 192 -18.15 -32.17 28.91
N TRP A 193 -18.06 -31.94 27.59
CA TRP A 193 -19.14 -31.40 26.76
C TRP A 193 -20.53 -32.01 27.00
N LYS A 194 -20.61 -33.34 27.22
CA LYS A 194 -21.88 -34.07 27.46
C LYS A 194 -22.22 -34.29 28.93
N LYS A 195 -21.33 -33.96 29.86
CA LYS A 195 -21.55 -34.16 31.30
C LYS A 195 -22.09 -32.85 31.89
N SER A 196 -23.24 -32.92 32.55
CA SER A 196 -23.81 -31.76 33.25
C SER A 196 -22.95 -31.26 34.42
N ASN A 197 -21.96 -32.04 34.87
CA ASN A 197 -20.97 -31.69 35.88
C ASN A 197 -19.74 -32.61 35.67
N PRO A 198 -18.50 -32.10 35.54
CA PRO A 198 -17.96 -30.90 36.20
C PRO A 198 -17.76 -29.66 35.31
N ARG A 199 -18.06 -28.48 35.87
CA ARG A 199 -17.82 -27.13 35.30
C ARG A 199 -16.45 -26.58 35.72
N MET A 200 -15.40 -27.33 35.44
CA MET A 200 -14.06 -27.08 35.99
C MET A 200 -13.52 -25.70 35.59
N PHE A 201 -13.60 -25.34 34.30
CA PHE A 201 -13.15 -24.03 33.82
C PHE A 201 -13.86 -22.88 34.54
N LEU A 202 -15.19 -22.92 34.63
CA LEU A 202 -15.96 -21.86 35.29
C LEU A 202 -15.62 -21.74 36.78
N ASN A 203 -15.55 -22.88 37.47
CA ASN A 203 -15.21 -22.91 38.89
C ASN A 203 -13.79 -22.39 39.13
N ASP A 204 -12.85 -22.72 38.25
CA ASP A 204 -11.49 -22.25 38.33
C ASP A 204 -11.39 -20.74 38.12
N VAL A 205 -12.13 -20.18 37.15
CA VAL A 205 -12.19 -18.72 36.99
C VAL A 205 -12.84 -18.06 38.22
N ALA A 206 -13.95 -18.60 38.73
CA ALA A 206 -14.66 -18.10 39.91
C ALA A 206 -13.80 -18.11 41.19
N ASN A 207 -12.87 -19.06 41.31
CA ASN A 207 -11.96 -19.15 42.44
C ASN A 207 -10.57 -18.56 42.15
N ASN A 208 -10.37 -17.93 40.98
CA ASN A 208 -9.07 -17.47 40.50
C ASN A 208 -7.97 -18.56 40.63
N GLN A 209 -8.27 -19.75 40.15
CA GLN A 209 -7.45 -20.96 40.12
C GLN A 209 -7.28 -21.47 38.69
N ILE A 210 -6.36 -22.41 38.50
CA ILE A 210 -6.19 -23.15 37.25
C ILE A 210 -5.73 -24.58 37.59
N HIS A 211 -6.35 -25.59 36.98
CA HIS A 211 -5.99 -26.98 37.21
C HIS A 211 -5.15 -27.56 36.08
N TYR A 212 -4.10 -28.30 36.43
CA TYR A 212 -3.31 -29.08 35.48
C TYR A 212 -3.97 -30.43 35.22
N LEU A 213 -4.23 -30.74 33.95
CA LEU A 213 -5.01 -31.90 33.53
C LEU A 213 -4.11 -32.88 32.79
N GLU A 214 -3.69 -33.92 33.50
CA GLU A 214 -3.03 -35.06 32.88
C GLU A 214 -4.02 -35.88 32.03
N ASN A 215 -3.45 -36.59 31.06
CA ASN A 215 -4.16 -37.51 30.21
C ASN A 215 -3.25 -38.71 29.95
N ASP A 216 -3.71 -39.90 30.34
CA ASP A 216 -2.96 -41.15 30.21
C ASP A 216 -2.73 -41.52 28.73
N GLN A 217 -3.48 -40.91 27.80
CA GLN A 217 -3.34 -41.08 26.36
C GLN A 217 -2.40 -40.06 25.70
N HIS A 218 -1.72 -39.18 26.45
CA HIS A 218 -0.80 -38.17 25.88
C HIS A 218 0.27 -38.79 24.99
N THR A 219 0.78 -39.96 25.36
CA THR A 219 1.79 -40.71 24.60
C THR A 219 1.25 -41.33 23.30
N THR A 220 -0.07 -41.35 23.12
CA THR A 220 -0.72 -41.84 21.89
C THR A 220 -0.96 -40.73 20.87
N THR A 221 -0.66 -39.47 21.23
CA THR A 221 -0.91 -38.35 20.34
C THR A 221 0.01 -38.37 19.12
N VAL A 222 -0.49 -37.90 17.99
CA VAL A 222 0.29 -37.72 16.75
C VAL A 222 1.52 -36.87 17.05
N ARG A 223 1.34 -35.77 17.80
CA ARG A 223 2.44 -34.90 18.20
C ARG A 223 3.49 -35.62 19.06
N TYR A 224 3.09 -36.55 19.93
CA TYR A 224 4.05 -37.33 20.70
C TYR A 224 4.82 -38.32 19.81
N ASN A 225 4.15 -38.96 18.86
CA ASN A 225 4.74 -39.98 17.99
C ASN A 225 5.62 -39.40 16.87
N ASP A 226 5.28 -38.23 16.34
CA ASP A 226 6.01 -37.58 15.24
C ASP A 226 7.35 -36.98 15.68
N LEU A 227 7.53 -36.75 16.98
CA LEU A 227 8.77 -36.25 17.54
C LEU A 227 9.66 -37.44 17.91
N SER A 228 10.85 -37.53 17.32
CA SER A 228 11.84 -38.61 17.60
C SER A 228 12.24 -38.73 19.07
N THR A 229 12.03 -37.67 19.86
CA THR A 229 12.27 -37.59 21.30
C THR A 229 10.99 -37.59 22.16
N GLY A 230 9.82 -37.76 21.54
CA GLY A 230 8.51 -37.59 22.19
C GLY A 230 8.09 -36.12 22.32
N ASN A 231 6.84 -35.88 22.73
CA ASN A 231 6.34 -34.55 23.13
C ASN A 231 6.54 -34.37 24.64
N PRO A 232 7.61 -33.69 25.10
CA PRO A 232 8.02 -33.71 26.50
C PRO A 232 7.00 -33.00 27.38
N GLN A 233 6.73 -33.56 28.57
CA GLN A 233 5.72 -33.04 29.49
C GLN A 233 6.00 -31.59 29.93
N ILE A 234 7.24 -31.14 29.86
CA ILE A 234 7.60 -29.76 30.18
C ILE A 234 6.86 -28.73 29.30
N LEU A 235 6.48 -29.07 28.06
CA LEU A 235 5.77 -28.12 27.19
C LEU A 235 4.40 -27.77 27.76
N SER A 236 3.68 -28.74 28.33
CA SER A 236 2.37 -28.49 28.94
C SER A 236 2.52 -27.73 30.26
N VAL A 237 3.60 -27.97 31.03
CA VAL A 237 3.92 -27.15 32.22
C VAL A 237 4.20 -25.70 31.83
N VAL A 238 4.99 -25.46 30.77
CA VAL A 238 5.26 -24.10 30.28
C VAL A 238 3.95 -23.41 29.87
N ARG A 239 3.07 -24.07 29.10
CA ARG A 239 1.75 -23.52 28.73
C ARG A 239 0.89 -23.22 29.96
N TYR A 240 0.83 -24.16 30.89
CA TYR A 240 0.09 -24.02 32.15
C TYR A 240 0.57 -22.79 32.93
N LEU A 241 1.89 -22.60 33.07
CA LEU A 241 2.45 -21.45 33.78
C LEU A 241 2.18 -20.13 33.05
N ILE A 242 2.30 -20.10 31.72
CA ILE A 242 1.93 -18.92 30.91
C ILE A 242 0.49 -18.53 31.23
N LYS A 243 -0.46 -19.48 31.18
CA LYS A 243 -1.88 -19.20 31.46
C LYS A 243 -2.12 -18.78 32.90
N ALA A 244 -1.53 -19.48 33.86
CA ALA A 244 -1.63 -19.14 35.28
C ALA A 244 -1.18 -17.69 35.56
N LEU A 245 -0.05 -17.28 34.97
CA LEU A 245 0.52 -15.95 35.16
C LEU A 245 -0.20 -14.88 34.34
N GLN A 246 -0.62 -15.23 33.12
CA GLN A 246 -1.34 -14.35 32.21
C GLN A 246 -2.68 -13.88 32.78
N TYR A 247 -3.35 -14.74 33.55
CA TYR A 247 -4.65 -14.44 34.14
C TYR A 247 -4.60 -14.32 35.66
N GLY A 248 -3.42 -14.38 36.27
CA GLY A 248 -3.22 -14.22 37.71
C GLY A 248 -3.83 -15.35 38.54
N ALA A 249 -4.12 -16.49 37.92
CA ALA A 249 -4.70 -17.65 38.56
C ALA A 249 -3.71 -18.29 39.53
N THR A 250 -4.20 -18.78 40.66
CA THR A 250 -3.43 -19.51 41.67
C THR A 250 -3.25 -20.97 41.25
N ILE A 251 -2.12 -21.57 41.64
CA ILE A 251 -1.82 -22.97 41.36
C ILE A 251 -2.28 -23.78 42.58
N PRO A 252 -3.29 -24.66 42.45
CA PRO A 252 -3.74 -25.50 43.55
C PRO A 252 -2.59 -26.37 44.10
N GLU A 253 -2.57 -26.59 45.42
CA GLU A 253 -1.46 -27.29 46.09
C GLU A 253 -1.36 -28.75 45.60
N GLU A 254 -2.48 -29.38 45.23
CA GLU A 254 -2.53 -30.71 44.64
C GLU A 254 -1.78 -30.83 43.30
N ASN A 255 -1.68 -29.74 42.54
CA ASN A 255 -0.91 -29.72 41.28
C ASN A 255 0.58 -29.48 41.51
N LYS A 256 0.94 -28.86 42.64
CA LYS A 256 2.31 -28.42 42.91
C LYS A 256 3.32 -29.58 42.93
N GLY A 257 3.00 -30.68 43.63
CA GLY A 257 3.88 -31.84 43.70
C GLY A 257 4.14 -32.47 42.32
N ARG A 258 3.09 -32.55 41.50
CA ARG A 258 3.17 -33.06 40.12
C ARG A 258 3.99 -32.15 39.21
N LEU A 259 3.67 -30.86 39.17
CA LEU A 259 4.40 -29.87 38.37
C LEU A 259 5.88 -29.79 38.79
N SER A 260 6.15 -29.79 40.09
CA SER A 260 7.51 -29.82 40.64
C SER A 260 8.28 -31.05 40.16
N LYS A 261 7.63 -32.23 40.12
CA LYS A 261 8.26 -33.45 39.61
C LYS A 261 8.60 -33.32 38.13
N ILE A 262 7.66 -32.88 37.29
CA ILE A 262 7.90 -32.68 35.84
C ILE A 262 9.06 -31.69 35.61
N ILE A 263 9.09 -30.58 36.35
CA ILE A 263 10.17 -29.60 36.27
C ILE A 263 11.49 -30.22 36.71
N ALA A 264 11.52 -30.96 37.82
CA ALA A 264 12.73 -31.58 38.35
C ALA A 264 13.31 -32.64 37.38
N ASP A 265 12.44 -33.45 36.78
CA ASP A 265 12.80 -34.55 35.88
C ASP A 265 13.19 -34.07 34.46
N PHE A 266 12.82 -32.84 34.08
CA PHE A 266 13.14 -32.30 32.76
C PHE A 266 14.65 -32.08 32.56
N ASP A 267 15.23 -32.69 31.53
CA ASP A 267 16.61 -32.46 31.10
C ASP A 267 16.66 -31.62 29.80
N PRO A 268 17.17 -30.37 29.85
CA PRO A 268 17.34 -29.53 28.66
C PRO A 268 18.16 -30.17 27.54
N ALA A 269 19.14 -31.02 27.85
CA ALA A 269 19.97 -31.68 26.85
C ALA A 269 19.16 -32.60 25.93
N SER A 270 18.02 -33.11 26.40
CA SER A 270 17.10 -33.94 25.60
C SER A 270 16.44 -33.19 24.43
N ILE A 271 16.40 -31.86 24.46
CA ILE A 271 15.87 -31.00 23.39
C ILE A 271 16.98 -30.60 22.42
N ASN A 272 18.17 -30.29 22.94
CA ASN A 272 19.33 -29.82 22.17
C ASN A 272 19.90 -30.87 21.20
N SER A 273 19.48 -32.13 21.30
CA SER A 273 19.98 -33.26 20.51
C SER A 273 19.45 -33.35 19.06
N GLY A 274 18.81 -32.29 18.53
CA GLY A 274 18.52 -32.15 17.10
C GLY A 274 17.07 -31.85 16.70
N ASN A 275 16.18 -31.52 17.65
CA ASN A 275 14.79 -31.18 17.33
C ASN A 275 14.59 -29.65 17.29
N GLN A 276 14.91 -29.04 16.15
CA GLN A 276 14.80 -27.59 15.94
C GLN A 276 13.38 -27.07 16.19
N TYR A 277 12.35 -27.86 15.86
CA TYR A 277 10.96 -27.49 16.10
C TYR A 277 10.68 -27.29 17.60
N LEU A 278 11.11 -28.22 18.45
CA LEU A 278 10.92 -28.11 19.90
C LEU A 278 11.72 -26.94 20.49
N GLN A 279 12.95 -26.74 20.03
CA GLN A 279 13.77 -25.61 20.46
C GLN A 279 13.08 -24.29 20.11
N ASN A 280 12.62 -24.11 18.87
CA ASN A 280 11.90 -22.91 18.43
C ASN A 280 10.60 -22.72 19.19
N TRP A 281 9.87 -23.80 19.46
CA TRP A 281 8.64 -23.73 20.26
C TRP A 281 8.93 -23.23 21.67
N ILE A 282 9.94 -23.77 22.35
CA ILE A 282 10.33 -23.35 23.70
C ILE A 282 10.84 -21.91 23.69
N GLU A 283 11.72 -21.56 22.74
CA GLU A 283 12.26 -20.20 22.56
C GLU A 283 11.14 -19.16 22.49
N PHE A 284 10.12 -19.44 21.66
CA PHE A 284 9.02 -18.51 21.43
C PHE A 284 8.00 -18.47 22.58
N ASN A 285 7.69 -19.63 23.18
CA ASN A 285 6.60 -19.72 24.16
C ASN A 285 7.09 -19.49 25.59
N ALA A 286 8.24 -20.02 25.99
CA ALA A 286 8.66 -19.98 27.39
C ALA A 286 8.98 -18.56 27.87
N ARG A 287 9.41 -17.65 26.98
CA ARG A 287 9.55 -16.22 27.32
C ARG A 287 8.22 -15.57 27.73
N LYS A 288 7.08 -16.10 27.25
CA LYS A 288 5.73 -15.62 27.61
C LYS A 288 5.40 -15.79 29.09
N ILE A 289 6.14 -16.63 29.84
CA ILE A 289 6.07 -16.69 31.31
C ILE A 289 6.40 -15.33 31.94
N MET A 290 7.31 -14.56 31.33
CA MET A 290 7.66 -13.21 31.75
C MET A 290 6.85 -12.17 30.99
N THR A 291 6.80 -12.24 29.66
CA THR A 291 6.21 -11.16 28.83
C THR A 291 4.70 -11.07 28.95
N ASN A 292 4.01 -12.17 29.24
CA ASN A 292 2.55 -12.18 29.37
C ASN A 292 2.07 -12.17 30.82
N SER A 293 2.97 -12.07 31.80
CA SER A 293 2.58 -12.15 33.21
C SER A 293 1.84 -10.89 33.67
N LEU A 294 0.79 -11.05 34.47
CA LEU A 294 0.20 -9.97 35.27
C LEU A 294 1.05 -9.61 36.50
N ASP A 295 2.00 -10.47 36.87
CA ASP A 295 2.91 -10.22 37.98
C ASP A 295 4.27 -10.87 37.71
N VAL A 296 5.18 -10.10 37.11
CA VAL A 296 6.54 -10.56 36.75
C VAL A 296 7.35 -10.96 37.98
N GLU A 297 7.01 -10.46 39.17
CA GLU A 297 7.64 -10.89 40.42
C GLU A 297 7.27 -12.33 40.75
N ARG A 298 5.98 -12.66 40.68
CA ARG A 298 5.48 -14.02 40.81
C ARG A 298 6.04 -14.95 39.73
N SER A 299 6.18 -14.47 38.49
CA SER A 299 6.84 -15.23 37.41
C SER A 299 8.26 -15.62 37.80
N ALA A 300 9.06 -14.67 38.27
CA ALA A 300 10.42 -14.95 38.70
C ALA A 300 10.47 -15.93 39.88
N GLU A 301 9.53 -15.85 40.83
CA GLU A 301 9.44 -16.82 41.93
C GLU A 301 9.15 -18.25 41.44
N LEU A 302 8.20 -18.40 40.51
CA LEU A 302 7.90 -19.69 39.88
C LEU A 302 9.06 -20.21 39.05
N LEU A 303 9.83 -19.34 38.39
CA LEU A 303 11.01 -19.76 37.62
C LEU A 303 12.18 -20.19 38.53
N SER A 304 12.39 -19.47 39.64
CA SER A 304 13.56 -19.63 40.55
C SER A 304 13.63 -20.94 41.33
N GLY A 305 12.60 -21.79 41.29
CA GLY A 305 12.59 -23.05 42.05
C GLY A 305 12.11 -22.90 43.50
N LYS A 306 12.14 -21.68 44.07
CA LYS A 306 11.70 -21.39 45.44
C LYS A 306 10.27 -21.85 45.70
N TYR A 307 9.35 -21.60 44.76
CA TYR A 307 7.96 -22.04 44.87
C TYR A 307 7.82 -23.57 44.86
N TRP A 308 8.68 -24.26 44.12
CA TRP A 308 8.61 -25.71 43.90
C TRP A 308 9.40 -26.51 44.94
N GLY A 309 10.28 -25.88 45.71
CA GLY A 309 11.27 -26.58 46.53
C GLY A 309 12.36 -27.25 45.69
N ILE A 310 12.65 -26.72 44.51
CA ILE A 310 13.70 -27.22 43.61
C ILE A 310 14.96 -26.36 43.81
N PRO A 311 16.15 -26.97 43.99
CA PRO A 311 17.42 -26.25 44.10
C PRO A 311 17.69 -25.31 42.92
N GLU A 312 18.42 -24.23 43.17
CA GLU A 312 18.68 -23.16 42.19
C GLU A 312 19.32 -23.69 40.90
N GLU A 313 20.26 -24.63 40.99
CA GLU A 313 20.96 -25.20 39.85
C GLU A 313 20.10 -26.13 38.98
N LYS A 314 18.90 -26.50 39.44
CA LYS A 314 17.94 -27.37 38.74
C LYS A 314 16.58 -26.73 38.51
N ASN A 315 16.43 -25.45 38.83
CA ASN A 315 15.15 -24.77 38.69
C ASN A 315 14.77 -24.57 37.21
N LEU A 316 13.53 -24.14 36.97
CA LEU A 316 13.01 -23.96 35.62
C LEU A 316 13.74 -22.82 34.89
N GLN A 317 14.12 -21.75 35.59
CA GLN A 317 14.87 -20.62 35.02
C GLN A 317 16.19 -21.08 34.39
N VAL A 318 17.01 -21.80 35.14
CA VAL A 318 18.31 -22.32 34.68
C VAL A 318 18.13 -23.27 33.52
N LYS A 319 17.14 -24.17 33.60
CA LYS A 319 16.84 -25.14 32.55
C LYS A 319 16.40 -24.48 31.24
N LEU A 320 15.54 -23.46 31.30
CA LEU A 320 15.11 -22.70 30.12
C LEU A 320 16.25 -21.83 29.55
N SER A 321 17.06 -21.22 30.42
CA SER A 321 18.25 -20.45 30.00
C SER A 321 19.29 -21.27 29.25
N GLN A 322 19.35 -22.60 29.47
CA GLN A 322 20.23 -23.53 28.73
C GLN A 322 19.74 -23.82 27.31
N LEU A 323 18.45 -23.62 27.04
CA LEU A 323 17.84 -23.84 25.71
C LEU A 323 17.89 -22.59 24.84
N GLY A 324 17.94 -21.42 25.47
CA GLY A 324 17.92 -20.14 24.78
C GLY A 324 19.22 -19.81 24.04
N LEU A 325 19.09 -19.14 22.89
CA LEU A 325 20.22 -18.74 22.06
C LEU A 325 21.06 -17.64 22.77
N ASN A 326 22.39 -17.71 22.63
CA ASN A 326 23.28 -16.73 23.24
C ASN A 326 23.27 -15.39 22.48
N GLY A 327 23.18 -14.28 23.22
CA GLY A 327 23.38 -12.93 22.68
C GLY A 327 22.16 -12.32 21.99
N ASP A 328 21.03 -13.01 21.95
CA ASP A 328 19.80 -12.51 21.33
C ASP A 328 18.99 -11.65 22.32
N VAL A 329 18.98 -10.33 22.09
CA VAL A 329 18.17 -9.40 22.87
C VAL A 329 16.70 -9.66 22.56
N GLY A 330 15.91 -9.98 23.58
CA GLY A 330 14.51 -10.41 23.42
C GLY A 330 14.32 -11.93 23.25
N GLY A 331 15.40 -12.70 23.16
CA GLY A 331 15.38 -14.17 23.17
C GLY A 331 15.04 -14.75 24.56
N LEU A 332 14.79 -16.06 24.62
CA LEU A 332 14.41 -16.78 25.84
C LEU A 332 15.43 -16.59 26.95
N LYS A 333 16.72 -16.80 26.65
CA LYS A 333 17.80 -16.67 27.64
C LYS A 333 17.85 -15.26 28.21
N TRP A 334 17.64 -14.24 27.37
CA TRP A 334 17.58 -12.85 27.82
C TRP A 334 16.42 -12.62 28.79
N TRP A 335 15.22 -13.11 28.47
CA TRP A 335 14.05 -13.02 29.35
C TRP A 335 14.19 -13.82 30.65
N MET A 336 14.79 -15.00 30.59
CA MET A 336 15.06 -15.79 31.80
C MET A 336 16.11 -15.15 32.70
N ASN A 337 16.96 -14.26 32.18
CA ASN A 337 17.90 -13.51 32.99
C ASN A 337 17.27 -12.27 33.65
N LYS A 338 16.11 -11.79 33.19
CA LYS A 338 15.48 -10.54 33.67
C LYS A 338 15.08 -10.64 35.14
N GLU A 339 15.25 -9.53 35.85
CA GLU A 339 14.78 -9.39 37.24
C GLU A 339 13.61 -8.40 37.34
N PRO A 340 12.55 -8.77 38.08
CA PRO A 340 11.44 -7.87 38.36
C PRO A 340 11.83 -6.87 39.45
N LEU A 341 11.19 -5.71 39.43
CA LEU A 341 11.21 -4.79 40.56
C LEU A 341 10.50 -5.48 41.74
N ARG A 342 11.25 -5.74 42.82
CA ARG A 342 10.76 -6.54 43.96
C ARG A 342 9.93 -5.70 44.94
N SER A 343 8.99 -6.37 45.57
CA SER A 343 8.19 -5.87 46.69
C SER A 343 8.93 -6.15 48.00
N THR A 344 9.86 -5.26 48.39
CA THR A 344 10.80 -5.56 49.49
C THR A 344 10.21 -5.30 50.89
N ARG A 345 9.39 -4.25 51.02
CA ARG A 345 8.70 -3.87 52.27
C ARG A 345 7.48 -3.00 52.00
N PRO A 346 6.52 -2.90 52.93
CA PRO A 346 5.46 -1.88 52.88
C PRO A 346 6.04 -0.47 52.89
N CYS A 347 5.40 0.46 52.18
CA CYS A 347 5.78 1.88 52.15
C CYS A 347 5.17 2.59 53.36
N VAL A 348 5.78 2.33 54.51
CA VAL A 348 5.32 2.87 55.81
C VAL A 348 6.21 4.02 56.26
N GLU A 349 5.60 4.97 56.99
CA GLU A 349 6.33 5.95 57.80
C GLU A 349 7.18 5.20 58.83
N GLY A 350 8.48 5.03 58.53
CA GLY A 350 9.39 4.30 59.41
C GLY A 350 10.86 4.62 59.18
N GLY A 351 11.17 5.62 58.35
CA GLY A 351 12.51 6.19 58.32
C GLY A 351 12.78 6.98 59.59
N ASP A 352 14.05 7.09 59.98
CA ASP A 352 14.44 8.10 60.96
C ASP A 352 13.82 9.46 60.58
N SER A 353 13.50 10.31 61.56
CA SER A 353 12.93 11.64 61.31
C SER A 353 13.75 12.49 60.30
N ASN A 354 15.03 12.15 60.13
CA ASN A 354 15.98 12.75 59.18
C ASN A 354 15.90 12.19 57.75
N SER A 355 15.19 11.08 57.49
CA SER A 355 15.04 10.53 56.15
C SER A 355 14.26 11.47 55.22
N MET A 356 14.76 11.64 54.00
CA MET A 356 14.10 12.39 52.94
C MET A 356 13.05 11.50 52.28
N THR A 357 11.77 11.82 52.49
CA THR A 357 10.65 11.11 51.86
C THR A 357 10.24 11.79 50.55
N ALA A 358 9.51 11.07 49.69
CA ALA A 358 8.92 11.62 48.47
C ALA A 358 8.11 12.90 48.76
N LYS A 359 7.31 12.90 49.85
CA LYS A 359 6.58 14.07 50.35
C LYS A 359 7.48 15.26 50.65
N LYS A 360 8.54 15.05 51.42
CA LYS A 360 9.51 16.12 51.78
C LYS A 360 10.24 16.66 50.54
N LEU A 361 10.42 15.82 49.52
CA LEU A 361 11.06 16.16 48.25
C LEU A 361 10.09 16.76 47.21
N GLY A 362 8.79 16.85 47.53
CA GLY A 362 7.76 17.31 46.60
C GLY A 362 7.58 16.41 45.39
N ILE A 363 7.90 15.11 45.50
CA ILE A 363 7.73 14.12 44.45
C ILE A 363 6.43 13.38 44.72
N LYS A 364 5.49 13.49 43.79
CA LYS A 364 4.21 12.77 43.86
C LYS A 364 3.98 11.97 42.59
N GLU A 365 4.12 12.61 41.44
CA GLU A 365 3.89 11.98 40.14
C GLU A 365 5.23 11.72 39.45
N ILE A 366 5.36 10.52 38.89
CA ILE A 366 6.53 10.02 38.19
C ILE A 366 6.09 9.35 36.88
N ASN A 367 6.95 9.41 35.86
CA ASN A 367 6.60 8.98 34.51
C ASN A 367 7.58 7.95 33.99
N HIS A 368 7.08 6.90 33.36
CA HIS A 368 7.90 5.94 32.62
C HIS A 368 7.58 6.02 31.14
N VAL A 369 8.56 6.47 30.34
CA VAL A 369 8.44 6.51 28.88
C VAL A 369 8.91 5.17 28.33
N VAL A 370 8.06 4.50 27.56
CA VAL A 370 8.33 3.17 26.99
C VAL A 370 8.60 3.28 25.51
N LYS A 371 9.56 2.47 25.02
CA LYS A 371 9.93 2.48 23.60
C LYS A 371 9.15 1.47 22.74
N GLU A 372 8.51 0.51 23.37
CA GLU A 372 7.89 -0.63 22.71
C GLU A 372 6.51 -0.89 23.30
N MET A 373 5.57 -1.31 22.45
CA MET A 373 4.20 -1.62 22.88
C MET A 373 4.19 -2.78 23.89
N ASP A 374 5.02 -3.81 23.69
CA ASP A 374 5.10 -4.92 24.63
C ASP A 374 5.49 -4.48 26.04
N ALA A 375 6.43 -3.52 26.14
CA ALA A 375 6.81 -2.94 27.43
C ALA A 375 5.67 -2.11 28.02
N PHE A 376 4.98 -1.32 27.18
CA PHE A 376 3.80 -0.57 27.60
C PHE A 376 2.70 -1.48 28.16
N GLU A 377 2.31 -2.50 27.40
CA GLU A 377 1.29 -3.48 27.76
C GLU A 377 1.72 -4.32 28.96
N ASN A 378 2.99 -4.70 29.06
CA ASN A 378 3.47 -5.49 30.19
C ASN A 378 3.39 -4.70 31.49
N ILE A 379 3.91 -3.47 31.54
CA ILE A 379 3.92 -2.63 32.76
C ILE A 379 2.49 -2.25 33.16
N SER A 380 1.61 -2.00 32.18
CA SER A 380 0.21 -1.64 32.39
C SER A 380 -0.76 -2.82 32.54
N ARG A 381 -0.27 -4.05 32.37
CA ARG A 381 -1.10 -5.25 32.34
C ARG A 381 -1.96 -5.48 33.58
N PRO A 382 -1.47 -5.29 34.82
CA PRO A 382 -2.26 -5.54 36.00
C PRO A 382 -3.56 -4.76 35.99
N TYR A 383 -4.63 -5.39 36.46
CA TYR A 383 -5.93 -4.73 36.61
C TYR A 383 -5.98 -3.84 37.85
N ASP A 384 -5.08 -4.06 38.81
CA ASP A 384 -4.87 -3.18 39.94
C ASP A 384 -3.88 -2.06 39.61
N LYS A 385 -3.68 -1.15 40.57
CA LYS A 385 -2.77 -0.02 40.42
C LYS A 385 -1.28 -0.39 40.51
N ARG A 386 -0.88 -1.65 40.65
CA ARG A 386 0.56 -1.99 40.78
C ARG A 386 1.24 -1.90 39.42
N ALA A 387 2.52 -1.50 39.43
CA ALA A 387 3.36 -1.54 38.24
C ALA A 387 3.98 -2.94 38.07
N ASN A 388 3.93 -3.46 36.85
CA ASN A 388 4.51 -4.75 36.49
C ASN A 388 5.88 -4.52 35.83
N ALA A 389 6.84 -4.07 36.63
CA ALA A 389 8.10 -3.53 36.13
C ALA A 389 9.27 -4.52 36.25
N LEU A 390 10.18 -4.44 35.28
CA LEU A 390 11.50 -5.08 35.30
C LEU A 390 12.56 -4.03 35.56
N ILE A 391 13.69 -4.43 36.14
CA ILE A 391 14.82 -3.53 36.39
C ILE A 391 15.88 -3.66 35.29
N SER A 392 16.63 -2.58 35.08
CA SER A 392 17.87 -2.58 34.32
C SER A 392 19.05 -2.83 35.24
N ARG A 393 20.03 -3.63 34.80
CA ARG A 393 21.28 -3.90 35.57
C ARG A 393 22.55 -3.67 34.75
N GLY A 394 23.61 -3.17 35.41
CA GLY A 394 24.85 -2.76 34.77
C GLY A 394 25.79 -3.90 34.36
N SER A 395 25.57 -5.10 34.90
CA SER A 395 26.46 -6.27 34.75
C SER A 395 25.78 -7.48 34.09
N VAL A 396 24.66 -7.25 33.40
CA VAL A 396 23.88 -8.32 32.77
C VAL A 396 23.86 -8.13 31.26
N ASN A 397 24.21 -9.20 30.54
CA ASN A 397 24.30 -9.16 29.08
C ASN A 397 22.94 -8.79 28.44
N GLY A 398 22.96 -7.82 27.53
CA GLY A 398 21.76 -7.29 26.89
C GLY A 398 20.93 -6.32 27.76
N GLU A 399 21.45 -5.88 28.91
CA GLU A 399 20.86 -4.82 29.73
C GLU A 399 21.77 -3.60 29.75
N THR A 400 21.19 -2.42 30.01
CA THR A 400 21.96 -1.18 30.19
C THR A 400 21.38 -0.43 31.37
N ALA A 401 22.20 -0.29 32.42
CA ALA A 401 21.83 0.48 33.59
C ALA A 401 22.52 1.85 33.60
N SER A 402 22.04 2.77 32.75
CA SER A 402 22.64 4.10 32.57
C SER A 402 22.76 4.93 33.86
N TYR A 403 21.95 4.62 34.87
CA TYR A 403 21.87 5.37 36.13
C TYR A 403 22.17 4.50 37.36
N GLY A 404 22.55 3.24 37.18
CA GLY A 404 22.65 2.23 38.26
C GLY A 404 21.43 1.30 38.30
N ASP A 405 21.53 0.18 39.01
CA ASP A 405 20.52 -0.88 38.93
C ASP A 405 19.15 -0.45 39.48
N GLY A 406 18.08 -0.65 38.70
CA GLY A 406 16.70 -0.37 39.12
C GLY A 406 15.72 -0.07 37.98
N PHE A 407 14.53 0.39 38.34
CA PHE A 407 13.49 0.80 37.39
C PHE A 407 13.46 2.32 37.22
N TYR A 408 13.70 2.80 36.00
CA TYR A 408 13.89 4.23 35.74
C TYR A 408 12.58 4.94 35.45
N VAL A 409 12.37 6.05 36.13
CA VAL A 409 11.23 6.95 35.91
C VAL A 409 11.70 8.39 35.95
N SER A 410 10.98 9.32 35.33
CA SER A 410 11.26 10.75 35.37
C SER A 410 10.35 11.47 36.37
N ARG A 411 10.82 12.62 36.89
CA ARG A 411 10.06 13.53 37.76
C ARG A 411 9.25 14.51 36.91
N GLY A 412 7.95 14.59 37.15
CA GLY A 412 7.07 15.54 36.45
C GLY A 412 6.88 15.24 34.97
N GLU A 413 6.16 16.10 34.24
CA GLU A 413 5.90 15.91 32.82
C GLU A 413 7.19 16.05 32.01
N THR A 414 7.78 14.93 31.60
CA THR A 414 8.84 14.90 30.59
C THR A 414 8.24 14.71 29.21
N ASP A 415 8.87 15.29 28.19
CA ASP A 415 8.48 15.04 26.80
C ASP A 415 8.51 13.55 26.47
N TYR A 416 7.55 13.10 25.66
CA TYR A 416 7.52 11.74 25.14
C TYR A 416 8.78 11.50 24.30
N TYR A 417 9.76 10.77 24.83
CA TYR A 417 10.91 10.36 24.05
C TYR A 417 10.50 9.38 22.94
N GLY A 418 10.30 9.90 21.73
CA GLY A 418 10.28 9.17 20.46
C GLY A 418 9.05 8.31 20.14
N THR A 419 8.29 7.84 21.13
CA THR A 419 7.24 6.82 20.93
C THR A 419 5.82 7.24 21.27
N GLY A 420 5.65 8.36 21.97
CA GLY A 420 4.33 8.82 22.39
C GLY A 420 3.66 7.99 23.48
N MET A 421 4.32 6.98 24.07
CA MET A 421 3.74 6.14 25.13
C MET A 421 4.37 6.44 26.50
N MET A 422 3.53 6.76 27.47
CA MET A 422 3.94 7.08 28.83
C MET A 422 3.00 6.43 29.84
N ILE A 423 3.60 5.85 30.89
CA ILE A 423 2.86 5.35 32.04
C ILE A 423 3.09 6.31 33.18
N VAL A 424 1.99 6.92 33.65
CA VAL A 424 2.02 7.85 34.78
C VAL A 424 1.72 7.08 36.06
N MET A 425 2.58 7.27 37.05
CA MET A 425 2.50 6.61 38.35
C MET A 425 2.58 7.65 39.48
N ASP A 426 1.89 7.39 40.58
CA ASP A 426 2.11 8.06 41.85
C ASP A 426 3.22 7.31 42.62
N LEU A 427 4.19 8.07 43.14
CA LEU A 427 5.15 7.60 44.14
C LEU A 427 4.53 7.82 45.52
N ASP A 428 4.49 6.76 46.34
CA ASP A 428 3.98 6.84 47.71
C ASP A 428 4.69 7.96 48.47
N GLU A 429 3.92 8.82 49.14
CA GLU A 429 4.45 10.01 49.80
C GLU A 429 5.47 9.66 50.92
N ASN A 430 5.40 8.45 51.45
CA ASN A 430 6.27 7.91 52.49
C ASN A 430 7.47 7.13 51.95
N ALA A 431 7.58 6.95 50.62
CA ALA A 431 8.75 6.35 50.02
C ALA A 431 10.02 7.11 50.43
N ILE A 432 11.07 6.38 50.82
CA ILE A 432 12.31 6.93 51.40
C ILE A 432 13.42 6.93 50.35
N GLN A 433 14.05 8.09 50.15
CA GLN A 433 15.23 8.21 49.29
C GLN A 433 16.40 7.39 49.85
N GLY A 434 17.06 6.61 48.98
CA GLY A 434 18.14 5.67 49.32
C GLY A 434 17.65 4.28 49.74
N VAL A 435 16.34 4.09 49.92
CA VAL A 435 15.74 2.79 50.29
C VAL A 435 14.74 2.34 49.23
N ASP A 436 13.68 3.12 49.00
CA ASP A 436 12.61 2.77 48.07
C ASP A 436 12.83 3.35 46.68
N PHE A 437 13.54 4.47 46.61
CA PHE A 437 13.98 5.08 45.36
C PHE A 437 15.28 5.87 45.55
N GLU A 438 15.97 6.17 44.47
CA GLU A 438 17.11 7.09 44.44
C GLU A 438 16.91 8.18 43.39
N ILE A 439 17.49 9.35 43.62
CA ILE A 439 17.61 10.40 42.60
C ILE A 439 18.94 10.15 41.90
N SER A 440 18.92 10.03 40.58
CA SER A 440 20.13 9.82 39.80
C SER A 440 21.12 10.98 40.01
N THR A 441 22.39 10.64 40.22
CA THR A 441 23.46 11.63 40.40
C THR A 441 23.91 12.26 39.09
N THR A 442 23.65 11.62 37.95
CA THR A 442 24.02 12.12 36.62
C THR A 442 22.90 12.91 35.96
N ASP A 443 21.64 12.61 36.30
CA ASP A 443 20.46 13.33 35.83
C ASP A 443 19.42 13.42 36.96
N PRO A 444 19.34 14.55 37.69
CA PRO A 444 18.39 14.72 38.80
C PRO A 444 16.91 14.65 38.43
N SER A 445 16.57 14.67 37.12
CA SER A 445 15.21 14.46 36.64
C SER A 445 14.82 12.98 36.65
N VAL A 446 15.78 12.06 36.71
CA VAL A 446 15.58 10.61 36.73
C VAL A 446 15.58 10.08 38.17
N LEU A 447 14.59 9.27 38.49
CA LEU A 447 14.53 8.46 39.70
C LEU A 447 14.75 6.98 39.36
N ILE A 448 15.41 6.28 40.27
CA ILE A 448 15.65 4.85 40.21
C ILE A 448 14.79 4.20 41.30
N ILE A 449 13.70 3.56 40.92
CA ILE A 449 12.80 2.89 41.86
C ILE A 449 13.41 1.54 42.26
N LYS A 450 13.39 1.27 43.56
CA LYS A 450 13.94 0.06 44.20
C LYS A 450 12.89 -0.79 44.92
N ASN A 451 11.73 -0.23 45.25
CA ASN A 451 10.64 -0.94 45.91
C ASN A 451 9.32 -0.79 45.14
N LYS A 452 8.83 -1.91 44.59
CA LYS A 452 7.58 -1.97 43.81
C LYS A 452 6.36 -1.50 44.59
N ASN A 453 6.33 -1.73 45.90
CA ASN A 453 5.19 -1.36 46.74
C ASN A 453 4.95 0.16 46.81
N CYS A 454 5.94 0.98 46.44
CA CYS A 454 5.87 2.44 46.59
C CYS A 454 5.44 3.13 45.30
N ILE A 455 5.10 2.40 44.24
CA ILE A 455 4.65 3.00 42.98
C ILE A 455 3.28 2.46 42.61
N HIS A 456 2.38 3.38 42.27
CA HIS A 456 1.01 3.08 41.90
C HIS A 456 0.69 3.71 40.56
N ARG A 457 0.35 2.91 39.55
CA ARG A 457 -0.17 3.38 38.28
C ARG A 457 -1.42 4.22 38.49
N LYS A 458 -1.43 5.34 37.78
CA LYS A 458 -2.51 6.32 37.82
C LYS A 458 -3.31 6.29 36.53
N TYR A 459 -2.65 6.52 35.40
CA TYR A 459 -3.24 6.44 34.08
C TYR A 459 -2.16 6.23 33.01
N GLU A 460 -2.61 5.83 31.84
CA GLU A 460 -1.80 5.66 30.64
C GLU A 460 -1.96 6.90 29.77
N LYS A 461 -0.84 7.50 29.35
CA LYS A 461 -0.81 8.63 28.43
C LYS A 461 -0.25 8.13 27.11
N GLU A 462 -1.11 8.08 26.11
CA GLU A 462 -0.71 7.96 24.72
C GLU A 462 -0.81 9.36 24.12
N LYS A 463 0.33 9.95 23.75
CA LYS A 463 0.34 11.09 22.84
C LYS A 463 -0.42 10.64 21.60
N GLY A 464 -1.45 11.40 21.21
CA GLY A 464 -2.12 11.16 19.93
C GLY A 464 -1.05 11.06 18.87
N VAL A 465 -1.09 10.01 18.06
CA VAL A 465 -0.08 9.78 17.04
C VAL A 465 -0.14 10.98 16.12
N SER A 466 0.86 11.85 16.19
CA SER A 466 0.96 12.91 15.20
C SER A 466 1.06 12.22 13.85
N LEU A 467 0.52 12.84 12.82
CA LEU A 467 0.65 12.37 11.46
C LEU A 467 2.11 12.00 11.10
N ASP A 468 3.08 12.73 11.63
CA ASP A 468 4.51 12.48 11.45
C ASP A 468 4.98 11.19 12.13
N GLU A 469 4.49 10.90 13.34
CA GLU A 469 4.74 9.65 14.04
C GLU A 469 4.01 8.48 13.34
N PHE A 470 2.79 8.68 12.85
CA PHE A 470 2.00 7.68 12.12
C PHE A 470 2.71 7.27 10.83
N VAL A 471 3.15 8.26 10.04
CA VAL A 471 3.97 8.02 8.84
C VAL A 471 5.28 7.35 9.21
N SER A 472 5.95 7.75 10.30
CA SER A 472 7.20 7.09 10.73
C SER A 472 6.99 5.64 11.15
N LEU A 473 5.87 5.31 11.78
CA LEU A 473 5.50 3.93 12.15
C LEU A 473 5.18 3.08 10.93
N LEU A 474 4.44 3.64 9.96
CA LEU A 474 4.19 2.99 8.67
C LEU A 474 5.50 2.72 7.90
N MET A 475 6.45 3.65 8.02
CA MET A 475 7.75 3.57 7.33
C MET A 475 8.73 2.58 7.94
N ASN A 476 8.61 2.32 9.24
CA ASN A 476 9.60 1.52 9.93
C ASN A 476 9.25 0.03 10.03
N GLN A 477 8.03 -0.40 9.65
CA GLN A 477 7.49 -1.78 9.64
C GLN A 477 8.21 -2.80 10.54
N ASN A 478 8.55 -2.39 11.74
CA ASN A 478 8.93 -3.27 12.82
C ASN A 478 7.63 -3.78 13.42
N GLU A 479 7.61 -5.04 13.89
CA GLU A 479 6.42 -5.70 14.43
C GLU A 479 5.73 -4.85 15.52
N THR A 480 6.51 -4.01 16.21
CA THR A 480 6.07 -3.00 17.19
C THR A 480 5.13 -1.92 16.62
N GLY A 481 5.29 -1.54 15.35
CA GLY A 481 4.44 -0.55 14.68
C GLY A 481 3.04 -1.08 14.38
N VAL A 482 2.90 -2.36 14.02
CA VAL A 482 1.60 -2.95 13.66
C VAL A 482 0.69 -3.09 14.89
N GLY A 483 1.22 -3.51 16.03
CA GLY A 483 0.45 -3.58 17.30
C GLY A 483 -0.02 -2.20 17.78
N TYR A 484 0.85 -1.19 17.69
CA TYR A 484 0.51 0.19 18.03
C TYR A 484 -0.49 0.82 17.07
N LEU A 485 -0.33 0.58 15.76
CA LEU A 485 -1.28 1.01 14.74
C LEU A 485 -2.64 0.31 14.91
N SER A 486 -2.67 -0.98 15.27
CA SER A 486 -3.91 -1.73 15.50
C SER A 486 -4.68 -1.23 16.74
N ARG A 487 -3.99 -0.96 17.86
CA ARG A 487 -4.61 -0.40 19.07
C ARG A 487 -5.10 1.03 18.84
N ASN A 488 -4.29 1.84 18.17
CA ASN A 488 -4.68 3.20 17.79
C ASN A 488 -5.62 3.22 16.59
N GLN A 489 -5.86 2.11 15.88
CA GLN A 489 -6.73 2.08 14.71
C GLN A 489 -8.16 2.48 15.11
N LYS A 490 -8.67 1.99 16.24
CA LYS A 490 -10.00 2.35 16.74
C LYS A 490 -10.08 3.83 17.12
N LYS A 491 -9.02 4.36 17.73
CA LYS A 491 -8.89 5.77 18.11
C LYS A 491 -8.77 6.67 16.87
N ALA A 492 -7.90 6.31 15.93
CA ALA A 492 -7.77 6.92 14.61
C ALA A 492 -9.10 6.84 13.85
N GLU A 493 -9.77 5.69 13.80
CA GLU A 493 -11.09 5.56 13.16
C GLU A 493 -12.18 6.42 13.84
N SER A 494 -12.07 6.63 15.16
CA SER A 494 -12.98 7.51 15.92
C SER A 494 -12.64 9.00 15.82
N GLU A 495 -11.38 9.35 15.58
CA GLU A 495 -10.92 10.73 15.36
C GLU A 495 -11.06 11.14 13.88
N TYR A 496 -10.96 10.17 12.95
CA TYR A 496 -11.11 10.32 11.50
C TYR A 496 -12.49 9.80 11.01
N LEU A 497 -13.55 10.25 11.70
CA LEU A 497 -14.96 9.82 11.63
C LEU A 497 -15.70 9.93 10.27
N ALA A 498 -15.03 9.93 9.11
CA ALA A 498 -15.66 10.07 7.80
C ALA A 498 -15.35 8.94 6.79
N LEU A 499 -14.75 7.83 7.23
CA LEU A 499 -14.36 6.75 6.32
C LEU A 499 -15.53 5.79 6.03
N THR A 500 -15.82 5.59 4.74
CA THR A 500 -16.74 4.53 4.30
C THR A 500 -16.19 3.14 4.66
N PRO A 501 -17.02 2.10 4.85
CA PRO A 501 -16.57 0.73 5.14
C PRO A 501 -15.56 0.19 4.11
N GLN A 502 -15.71 0.55 2.83
CA GLN A 502 -14.75 0.18 1.79
C GLN A 502 -13.40 0.86 1.99
N ALA A 503 -13.39 2.16 2.31
CA ALA A 503 -12.15 2.89 2.60
C ALA A 503 -11.44 2.35 3.84
N LYS A 504 -12.19 1.90 4.85
CA LYS A 504 -11.66 1.20 6.03
C LYS A 504 -11.04 -0.14 5.66
N SER A 505 -11.75 -0.96 4.87
CA SER A 505 -11.21 -2.24 4.36
C SER A 505 -9.94 -2.02 3.54
N ASP A 506 -9.92 -1.02 2.65
CA ASP A 506 -8.78 -0.72 1.80
C ASP A 506 -7.58 -0.25 2.63
N PHE A 507 -7.80 0.62 3.62
CA PHE A 507 -6.78 1.06 4.58
C PHE A 507 -6.24 -0.12 5.40
N ASN A 508 -7.10 -0.99 5.93
CA ASN A 508 -6.67 -2.15 6.73
C ASN A 508 -5.88 -3.16 5.92
N LYS A 509 -6.34 -3.48 4.70
CA LYS A 509 -5.57 -4.33 3.77
C LYS A 509 -4.21 -3.73 3.42
N PHE A 510 -4.11 -2.40 3.45
CA PHE A 510 -2.91 -1.67 3.08
C PHE A 510 -1.91 -1.51 4.25
N VAL A 511 -2.38 -1.25 5.47
CA VAL A 511 -1.57 -1.15 6.69
C VAL A 511 -1.14 -2.54 7.19
N LEU A 512 -1.98 -3.56 7.03
CA LEU A 512 -1.73 -4.93 7.51
C LEU A 512 -1.20 -5.85 6.41
N GLY A 513 -1.34 -5.46 5.15
CA GLY A 513 -0.67 -6.14 4.05
C GLY A 513 0.82 -5.85 4.13
N LYS A 514 1.66 -6.88 4.03
CA LYS A 514 3.13 -6.79 3.88
C LYS A 514 3.50 -6.13 2.53
N VAL A 515 3.04 -4.91 2.30
CA VAL A 515 3.44 -4.09 1.17
C VAL A 515 4.87 -3.67 1.46
N ALA A 516 5.80 -4.03 0.58
CA ALA A 516 7.17 -3.60 0.69
C ALA A 516 7.23 -2.06 0.71
N ILE A 517 8.10 -1.49 1.55
CA ILE A 517 8.20 -0.04 1.79
C ILE A 517 8.34 0.76 0.49
N ASP A 518 9.01 0.21 -0.51
CA ASP A 518 9.20 0.78 -1.84
C ASP A 518 7.93 0.75 -2.71
N GLU A 519 7.02 -0.20 -2.50
CA GLU A 519 5.72 -0.24 -3.17
C GLU A 519 4.64 0.59 -2.46
N PHE A 520 4.88 0.93 -1.19
CA PHE A 520 3.88 1.58 -0.33
C PHE A 520 3.37 2.88 -0.93
N PRO A 521 4.20 3.85 -1.37
CA PRO A 521 3.67 5.11 -1.86
C PRO A 521 2.84 4.94 -3.13
N ALA A 522 3.32 4.15 -4.10
CA ALA A 522 2.57 3.88 -5.32
C ALA A 522 1.20 3.25 -5.04
N LYS A 523 1.14 2.23 -4.18
CA LYS A 523 -0.15 1.62 -3.79
C LYS A 523 -1.02 2.58 -2.97
N TRP A 524 -0.45 3.37 -2.06
CA TRP A 524 -1.19 4.38 -1.30
C TRP A 524 -1.88 5.38 -2.21
N PHE A 525 -1.14 5.99 -3.14
CA PHE A 525 -1.66 7.01 -4.07
C PHE A 525 -2.64 6.44 -5.09
N SER A 526 -2.65 5.13 -5.30
CA SER A 526 -3.66 4.44 -6.11
C SER A 526 -5.02 4.38 -5.41
N THR A 527 -5.04 4.49 -4.08
CA THR A 527 -6.28 4.43 -3.31
C THR A 527 -7.01 5.77 -3.32
N LYS A 528 -8.34 5.70 -3.23
CA LYS A 528 -9.18 6.90 -2.97
C LYS A 528 -8.85 7.54 -1.62
N PHE A 529 -8.24 6.78 -0.70
CA PHE A 529 -7.87 7.20 0.64
C PHE A 529 -6.75 8.23 0.66
N SER A 530 -5.76 8.12 -0.26
CA SER A 530 -4.68 9.10 -0.39
C SER A 530 -5.16 10.54 -0.55
N ARG A 531 -6.42 10.73 -0.98
CA ARG A 531 -7.04 12.05 -1.09
C ARG A 531 -7.32 12.75 0.21
N LEU A 532 -7.52 11.97 1.27
CA LEU A 532 -7.82 12.49 2.59
C LEU A 532 -6.55 12.83 3.38
N PHE A 533 -5.39 12.36 2.93
CA PHE A 533 -4.10 12.49 3.64
C PHE A 533 -2.94 12.82 2.68
N PRO A 534 -3.02 13.91 1.91
CA PRO A 534 -1.99 14.29 0.95
C PRO A 534 -0.64 14.67 1.57
N GLU A 535 -0.64 15.18 2.79
CA GLU A 535 0.53 15.36 3.65
C GLU A 535 1.48 14.16 3.70
N ILE A 536 0.96 12.93 3.63
CA ILE A 536 1.77 11.71 3.71
C ILE A 536 2.70 11.66 2.49
N ALA A 537 2.20 12.05 1.31
CA ALA A 537 2.99 12.17 0.07
C ALA A 537 4.21 13.07 0.26
N LEU A 538 3.96 14.23 0.84
CA LEU A 538 5.00 15.23 1.08
C LEU A 538 6.03 14.70 2.05
N ARG A 539 5.62 14.01 3.10
CA ARG A 539 6.56 13.40 4.05
C ARG A 539 7.43 12.33 3.40
N PHE A 540 6.87 11.49 2.52
CA PHE A 540 7.65 10.50 1.76
C PHE A 540 8.73 11.14 0.90
N ILE A 541 8.37 12.26 0.27
CA ILE A 541 9.25 13.05 -0.59
C ILE A 541 10.31 13.79 0.24
N GLU A 542 9.92 14.50 1.30
CA GLU A 542 10.80 15.26 2.21
C GLU A 542 11.83 14.36 2.89
N LYS A 543 11.46 13.14 3.26
CA LYS A 543 12.38 12.16 3.87
C LYS A 543 13.31 11.49 2.85
N GLY A 544 13.19 11.79 1.55
CA GLY A 544 14.00 11.19 0.49
C GLY A 544 13.71 9.70 0.26
N THR A 545 12.56 9.23 0.74
CA THR A 545 12.15 7.81 0.65
C THR A 545 11.29 7.52 -0.58
N ALA A 546 10.70 8.55 -1.18
CA ALA A 546 10.07 8.44 -2.49
C ALA A 546 11.15 8.38 -3.57
N ASN A 547 11.27 7.24 -4.24
CA ASN A 547 12.05 7.19 -5.48
C ASN A 547 11.35 8.00 -6.59
N LYS A 548 12.06 8.16 -7.71
CA LYS A 548 11.59 8.94 -8.85
C LYS A 548 10.27 8.42 -9.41
N GLU A 549 10.11 7.09 -9.46
CA GLU A 549 8.92 6.40 -9.95
C GLU A 549 7.69 6.71 -9.09
N ILE A 550 7.87 6.80 -7.77
CA ILE A 550 6.81 7.19 -6.82
C ILE A 550 6.38 8.63 -7.05
N VAL A 551 7.32 9.56 -7.21
CA VAL A 551 6.99 10.98 -7.46
C VAL A 551 6.24 11.11 -8.79
N GLN A 552 6.71 10.44 -9.84
CA GLN A 552 6.02 10.38 -11.12
C GLN A 552 4.60 9.81 -10.96
N TYR A 553 4.44 8.74 -10.20
CA TYR A 553 3.13 8.17 -9.93
C TYR A 553 2.19 9.14 -9.20
N ILE A 554 2.69 9.84 -8.18
CA ILE A 554 1.93 10.88 -7.45
C ILE A 554 1.44 11.96 -8.42
N LEU A 555 2.35 12.50 -9.23
CA LEU A 555 2.04 13.55 -10.21
C LEU A 555 1.18 13.05 -11.39
N SER A 556 1.03 11.73 -11.55
CA SER A 556 0.11 11.15 -12.53
C SER A 556 -1.35 11.12 -12.05
N GLN A 557 -1.59 11.29 -10.74
CA GLN A 557 -2.94 11.19 -10.19
C GLN A 557 -3.78 12.46 -10.45
N PRO A 558 -5.05 12.36 -10.87
CA PRO A 558 -5.85 13.54 -11.23
C PRO A 558 -6.01 14.60 -10.12
N HIS A 559 -5.86 14.18 -8.87
CA HIS A 559 -6.12 14.95 -7.65
C HIS A 559 -4.86 15.54 -7.00
N TRP A 560 -3.65 15.31 -7.52
CA TRP A 560 -2.43 15.83 -6.85
C TRP A 560 -2.40 17.37 -6.77
N LYS A 561 -3.05 18.03 -7.72
CA LYS A 561 -3.19 19.50 -7.78
C LYS A 561 -4.01 20.09 -6.64
N ASP A 562 -4.84 19.29 -5.97
CA ASP A 562 -5.66 19.75 -4.86
C ASP A 562 -4.80 19.92 -3.58
N TYR A 563 -3.49 19.65 -3.67
CA TYR A 563 -2.56 19.67 -2.56
C TYR A 563 -1.53 20.79 -2.71
N SER A 564 -1.76 21.90 -2.01
CA SER A 564 -0.89 23.07 -2.01
C SER A 564 0.57 22.75 -1.67
N GLY A 565 0.82 21.80 -0.77
CA GLY A 565 2.18 21.39 -0.42
C GLY A 565 2.92 20.68 -1.56
N LEU A 566 2.23 19.85 -2.37
CA LEU A 566 2.85 19.18 -3.53
C LEU A 566 3.13 20.17 -4.66
N SER A 567 2.21 21.10 -4.90
CA SER A 567 2.46 22.22 -5.83
C SER A 567 3.67 23.05 -5.38
N GLY A 568 3.75 23.40 -4.09
CA GLY A 568 4.92 24.10 -3.53
C GLY A 568 6.22 23.30 -3.60
N TRP A 569 6.17 21.97 -3.45
CA TRP A 569 7.34 21.12 -3.64
C TRP A 569 7.81 21.11 -5.10
N VAL A 570 6.89 20.96 -6.07
CA VAL A 570 7.21 21.03 -7.51
C VAL A 570 7.86 22.37 -7.82
N GLU A 571 7.27 23.47 -7.36
CA GLU A 571 7.82 24.81 -7.54
C GLU A 571 9.25 24.93 -6.95
N ALA A 572 9.48 24.41 -5.74
CA ALA A 572 10.79 24.40 -5.12
C ALA A 572 11.81 23.59 -5.93
N GLN A 573 11.43 22.41 -6.45
CA GLN A 573 12.32 21.60 -7.29
C GLN A 573 12.64 22.29 -8.62
N ILE A 574 11.65 22.93 -9.24
CA ILE A 574 11.85 23.71 -10.47
C ILE A 574 12.85 24.83 -10.19
N LYS A 575 12.63 25.62 -9.13
CA LYS A 575 13.51 26.74 -8.73
C LYS A 575 14.92 26.31 -8.33
N GLN A 576 15.09 25.13 -7.74
CA GLN A 576 16.40 24.59 -7.36
C GLN A 576 17.10 23.83 -8.50
N GLY A 577 16.39 23.51 -9.60
CA GLY A 577 16.93 22.73 -10.70
C GLY A 577 16.99 21.22 -10.42
N GLY A 578 16.18 20.74 -9.46
CA GLY A 578 16.07 19.31 -9.11
C GLY A 578 15.15 18.52 -10.04
N ILE A 579 14.45 19.18 -10.98
CA ILE A 579 13.58 18.51 -11.96
C ILE A 579 14.41 18.02 -13.16
N ASP A 580 14.47 16.70 -13.32
CA ASP A 580 15.00 16.06 -14.53
C ASP A 580 13.96 15.99 -15.67
N ARG A 581 14.39 15.49 -16.83
CA ARG A 581 13.57 15.41 -18.05
C ARG A 581 12.25 14.67 -17.84
N GLU A 582 12.27 13.52 -17.17
CA GLU A 582 11.07 12.69 -17.03
C GLU A 582 10.06 13.31 -16.06
N LEU A 583 10.57 13.93 -14.99
CA LEU A 583 9.73 14.66 -14.06
C LEU A 583 9.14 15.92 -14.73
N ALA A 584 9.92 16.63 -15.54
CA ALA A 584 9.42 17.75 -16.34
C ALA A 584 8.33 17.30 -17.32
N GLN A 585 8.50 16.17 -18.00
CA GLN A 585 7.45 15.58 -18.84
C GLN A 585 6.16 15.34 -18.05
N HIS A 586 6.26 14.81 -16.84
CA HIS A 586 5.10 14.55 -15.98
C HIS A 586 4.42 15.82 -15.47
N VAL A 587 5.16 16.88 -15.20
CA VAL A 587 4.59 18.19 -14.85
C VAL A 587 3.92 18.83 -16.06
N LEU A 588 4.61 18.88 -17.20
CA LEU A 588 4.16 19.60 -18.41
C LEU A 588 3.02 18.90 -19.16
N SER A 589 2.94 17.56 -19.10
CA SER A 589 1.89 16.78 -19.76
C SER A 589 0.50 16.88 -19.10
N ARG A 590 0.40 17.56 -17.95
CA ARG A 590 -0.85 17.60 -17.16
C ARG A 590 -1.59 18.91 -17.39
N PRO A 591 -2.93 18.90 -17.38
CA PRO A 591 -3.73 20.12 -17.53
C PRO A 591 -3.49 21.18 -16.46
N HIS A 592 -2.79 20.87 -15.36
CA HIS A 592 -2.52 21.80 -14.27
C HIS A 592 -1.33 22.71 -14.54
N SER A 593 -0.40 22.35 -15.45
CA SER A 593 0.69 23.26 -15.84
C SER A 593 0.17 24.58 -16.44
N LYS A 594 -1.05 24.56 -16.98
CA LYS A 594 -1.74 25.78 -17.46
C LYS A 594 -2.01 26.80 -16.35
N ASP A 595 -2.19 26.34 -15.11
CA ASP A 595 -2.49 27.21 -13.96
C ASP A 595 -1.18 27.79 -13.37
N HIS A 596 -0.03 27.34 -13.89
CA HIS A 596 1.31 27.66 -13.43
C HIS A 596 2.26 28.00 -14.60
N PRO A 597 1.99 29.04 -15.40
CA PRO A 597 2.86 29.46 -16.51
C PRO A 597 4.30 29.77 -16.07
N GLU A 598 4.49 30.19 -14.82
CA GLU A 598 5.80 30.43 -14.21
C GLU A 598 6.67 29.17 -14.13
N TRP A 599 6.08 27.98 -13.94
CA TRP A 599 6.81 26.72 -13.96
C TRP A 599 7.37 26.43 -15.33
N VAL A 600 6.56 26.66 -16.37
CA VAL A 600 6.94 26.43 -17.76
C VAL A 600 8.06 27.39 -18.15
N ALA A 601 7.91 28.68 -17.82
CA ALA A 601 8.93 29.69 -18.09
C ALA A 601 10.28 29.36 -17.44
N GLU A 602 10.29 28.96 -16.17
CA GLU A 602 11.51 28.60 -15.44
C GLU A 602 12.17 27.34 -16.03
N LEU A 603 11.38 26.31 -16.39
CA LEU A 603 11.89 25.10 -17.04
C LEU A 603 12.49 25.38 -18.42
N ILE A 604 11.91 26.31 -19.19
CA ILE A 604 12.49 26.80 -20.46
C ILE A 604 13.79 27.56 -20.19
N GLN A 605 13.80 28.48 -19.22
CA GLN A 605 14.96 29.31 -18.90
C GLN A 605 16.17 28.44 -18.51
N LYS A 606 15.95 27.39 -17.73
CA LYS A 606 16.97 26.42 -17.31
C LYS A 606 17.43 25.45 -18.40
N GLY A 607 16.73 25.42 -19.54
CA GLY A 607 17.03 24.50 -20.64
C GLY A 607 16.57 23.06 -20.40
N THR A 608 15.70 22.84 -19.41
CA THR A 608 15.07 21.53 -19.19
C THR A 608 14.08 21.21 -20.32
N VAL A 609 13.39 22.22 -20.86
CA VAL A 609 12.47 22.07 -22.00
C VAL A 609 13.27 22.10 -23.32
N ASP A 610 13.43 20.93 -23.93
CA ASP A 610 14.03 20.77 -25.26
C ASP A 610 12.95 20.58 -26.34
N GLY A 611 13.36 20.21 -27.56
CA GLY A 611 12.45 20.03 -28.69
C GLY A 611 11.28 19.06 -28.42
N GLU A 612 11.52 17.94 -27.72
CA GLU A 612 10.46 16.98 -27.38
C GLU A 612 9.57 17.51 -26.26
N LEU A 613 10.14 18.11 -25.21
CA LEU A 613 9.34 18.63 -24.10
C LEU A 613 8.50 19.86 -24.47
N SER A 614 8.95 20.61 -25.48
CA SER A 614 8.20 21.73 -26.04
C SER A 614 6.84 21.31 -26.59
N TRP A 615 6.69 20.06 -27.05
CA TRP A 615 5.40 19.52 -27.46
C TRP A 615 4.37 19.55 -26.31
N PHE A 616 4.75 19.20 -25.09
CA PHE A 616 3.81 19.20 -23.95
C PHE A 616 3.36 20.61 -23.56
N VAL A 617 4.22 21.61 -23.79
CA VAL A 617 3.87 23.03 -23.60
C VAL A 617 2.91 23.48 -24.70
N LEU A 618 3.26 23.24 -25.95
CA LEU A 618 2.56 23.80 -27.12
C LEU A 618 1.30 23.04 -27.52
N ASN A 619 1.15 21.77 -27.11
CA ASN A 619 -0.04 20.97 -27.37
C ASN A 619 -1.20 21.29 -26.40
N GLN A 620 -0.96 22.10 -25.37
CA GLN A 620 -2.02 22.63 -24.51
C GLN A 620 -2.43 24.03 -24.99
N PRO A 621 -3.73 24.39 -25.00
CA PRO A 621 -4.19 25.67 -25.56
C PRO A 621 -3.77 26.92 -24.75
N HIS A 622 -3.13 26.76 -23.58
CA HIS A 622 -2.85 27.86 -22.66
C HIS A 622 -1.73 28.81 -23.10
N TRP A 623 -0.85 28.40 -24.03
CA TRP A 623 0.14 29.33 -24.61
C TRP A 623 -0.52 30.52 -25.32
N LYS A 624 -1.81 30.42 -25.69
CA LYS A 624 -2.58 31.53 -26.26
C LYS A 624 -2.76 32.67 -25.27
N ASP A 625 -2.88 32.34 -23.99
CA ASP A 625 -3.01 33.31 -22.89
C ASP A 625 -1.64 33.73 -22.34
N HIS A 626 -0.56 33.08 -22.80
CA HIS A 626 0.82 33.25 -22.33
C HIS A 626 1.81 33.32 -23.51
N PRO A 627 1.72 34.36 -24.37
CA PRO A 627 2.60 34.54 -25.53
C PRO A 627 4.09 34.58 -25.17
N GLU A 628 4.43 35.02 -23.95
CA GLU A 628 5.79 35.05 -23.43
C GLU A 628 6.48 33.67 -23.41
N LEU A 629 5.70 32.58 -23.32
CA LEU A 629 6.22 31.21 -23.37
C LEU A 629 6.72 30.85 -24.77
N VAL A 630 6.01 31.30 -25.80
CA VAL A 630 6.40 31.12 -27.20
C VAL A 630 7.67 31.91 -27.49
N GLU A 631 7.73 33.15 -27.01
CA GLU A 631 8.92 34.00 -27.13
C GLU A 631 10.15 33.38 -26.46
N ALA A 632 9.99 32.84 -25.25
CA ALA A 632 11.08 32.16 -24.53
C ALA A 632 11.59 30.92 -25.29
N LEU A 633 10.69 30.12 -25.87
CA LEU A 633 11.04 28.96 -26.70
C LEU A 633 11.79 29.38 -27.97
N LEU A 634 11.31 30.43 -28.64
CA LEU A 634 11.97 31.01 -29.81
C LEU A 634 13.35 31.57 -29.45
N GLN A 635 13.51 32.23 -28.30
CA GLN A 635 14.82 32.75 -27.89
C GLN A 635 15.83 31.62 -27.65
N LYS A 636 15.39 30.47 -27.13
CA LYS A 636 16.25 29.29 -26.92
C LYS A 636 16.60 28.56 -28.21
N GLY A 637 15.70 28.56 -29.19
CA GLY A 637 15.92 27.97 -30.52
C GLY A 637 15.92 26.44 -30.58
N THR A 638 15.64 25.75 -29.48
CA THR A 638 15.54 24.29 -29.42
C THR A 638 14.17 23.75 -29.86
N ALA A 639 13.20 24.64 -30.08
CA ALA A 639 11.79 24.31 -30.29
C ALA A 639 11.18 24.92 -31.56
N ASP A 640 12.01 25.46 -32.45
CA ASP A 640 11.54 26.25 -33.61
C ASP A 640 10.56 25.47 -34.50
N ASP A 641 10.83 24.18 -34.75
CA ASP A 641 9.97 23.31 -35.56
C ASP A 641 8.61 23.05 -34.88
N MET A 642 8.62 22.90 -33.56
CA MET A 642 7.39 22.72 -32.76
C MET A 642 6.57 24.01 -32.71
N VAL A 643 7.21 25.17 -32.56
CA VAL A 643 6.52 26.48 -32.62
C VAL A 643 5.92 26.68 -34.01
N ALA A 644 6.69 26.43 -35.08
CA ALA A 644 6.20 26.53 -36.45
C ALA A 644 4.97 25.64 -36.69
N THR A 645 5.00 24.40 -36.19
CA THR A 645 3.95 23.41 -36.42
C THR A 645 2.70 23.65 -35.57
N TYR A 646 2.85 23.88 -34.26
CA TYR A 646 1.73 23.84 -33.29
C TYR A 646 1.15 25.21 -32.94
N VAL A 647 1.97 26.26 -32.99
CA VAL A 647 1.57 27.63 -32.65
C VAL A 647 1.21 28.37 -33.93
N VAL A 648 2.18 28.43 -34.83
CA VAL A 648 2.16 29.23 -36.05
C VAL A 648 1.30 28.57 -37.15
N GLY A 649 1.03 27.27 -37.06
CA GLY A 649 -0.01 26.61 -37.86
C GLY A 649 -1.45 27.05 -37.52
N GLN A 650 -1.68 27.76 -36.41
CA GLN A 650 -3.02 28.23 -36.00
C GLN A 650 -3.23 29.70 -36.31
N SER A 651 -4.48 30.15 -36.50
CA SER A 651 -4.80 31.56 -36.82
C SER A 651 -4.42 32.60 -35.74
N HIS A 652 -3.85 32.17 -34.59
CA HIS A 652 -3.44 33.06 -33.50
C HIS A 652 -2.17 33.87 -33.81
N TRP A 653 -1.28 33.39 -34.71
CA TRP A 653 -0.08 34.15 -35.09
C TRP A 653 -0.39 35.52 -35.71
N LYS A 654 -1.62 35.74 -36.21
CA LYS A 654 -2.02 37.05 -36.76
C LYS A 654 -1.90 38.20 -35.76
N ASN A 655 -1.97 37.88 -34.46
CA ASN A 655 -1.81 38.85 -33.38
C ASN A 655 -0.34 39.01 -32.96
N HIS A 656 0.53 38.13 -33.46
CA HIS A 656 1.95 38.02 -33.11
C HIS A 656 2.82 37.76 -34.36
N PRO A 657 2.79 38.65 -35.38
CA PRO A 657 3.60 38.49 -36.60
C PRO A 657 5.11 38.42 -36.30
N GLU A 658 5.56 38.99 -35.19
CA GLU A 658 6.95 38.93 -34.71
C GLU A 658 7.47 37.49 -34.52
N TRP A 659 6.59 36.52 -34.22
CA TRP A 659 6.98 35.11 -34.12
C TRP A 659 7.38 34.53 -35.47
N ILE A 660 6.67 34.91 -36.53
CA ILE A 660 6.97 34.50 -37.90
C ILE A 660 8.28 35.12 -38.34
N GLU A 661 8.47 36.41 -38.08
CA GLU A 661 9.69 37.13 -38.39
C GLU A 661 10.90 36.51 -37.69
N ALA A 662 10.77 36.13 -36.41
CA ALA A 662 11.85 35.46 -35.66
C ALA A 662 12.21 34.09 -36.26
N LEU A 663 11.21 33.28 -36.63
CA LEU A 663 11.43 31.98 -37.28
C LEU A 663 12.03 32.13 -38.69
N LEU A 664 11.54 33.10 -39.45
CA LEU A 664 12.10 33.47 -40.75
C LEU A 664 13.55 33.92 -40.59
N GLN A 665 13.92 34.75 -39.62
CA GLN A 665 15.32 35.16 -39.45
C GLN A 665 16.27 33.97 -39.25
N LYS A 666 15.81 32.90 -38.61
CA LYS A 666 16.61 31.69 -38.38
C LYS A 666 16.72 30.77 -39.60
N GLY A 667 15.66 30.67 -40.40
CA GLY A 667 15.66 29.91 -41.65
C GLY A 667 15.82 28.41 -41.51
N THR A 668 15.38 27.83 -40.39
CA THR A 668 15.45 26.38 -40.12
C THR A 668 14.12 25.66 -40.33
N VAL A 669 13.02 26.41 -40.50
CA VAL A 669 11.64 25.90 -40.52
C VAL A 669 10.81 26.41 -41.70
N ASP A 670 11.49 26.78 -42.79
CA ASP A 670 10.89 27.41 -43.98
C ASP A 670 9.71 26.61 -44.56
N SER A 671 9.82 25.27 -44.61
CA SER A 671 8.74 24.40 -45.09
C SER A 671 7.51 24.39 -44.15
N ALA A 672 7.73 24.39 -42.84
CA ALA A 672 6.66 24.43 -41.85
C ALA A 672 5.94 25.78 -41.86
N LEU A 673 6.67 26.88 -42.07
CA LEU A 673 6.10 28.22 -42.25
C LEU A 673 5.28 28.32 -43.55
N ALA A 674 5.81 27.81 -44.66
CA ALA A 674 5.09 27.78 -45.93
C ALA A 674 3.76 27.03 -45.80
N TRP A 675 3.79 25.85 -45.17
CA TRP A 675 2.60 25.04 -45.00
C TRP A 675 1.63 25.60 -43.95
N GLY A 676 2.12 26.01 -42.78
CA GLY A 676 1.29 26.41 -41.64
C GLY A 676 0.74 27.84 -41.72
N VAL A 677 1.52 28.77 -42.28
CA VAL A 677 1.21 30.21 -42.29
C VAL A 677 0.64 30.63 -43.62
N LEU A 678 1.39 30.40 -44.69
CA LEU A 678 1.12 31.04 -45.98
C LEU A 678 -0.12 30.49 -46.69
N ARG A 679 -0.63 29.32 -46.25
CA ARG A 679 -1.93 28.79 -46.70
C ARG A 679 -3.14 29.53 -46.11
N GLN A 680 -2.96 30.23 -45.00
CA GLN A 680 -4.07 30.89 -44.31
C GLN A 680 -4.43 32.20 -45.02
N PRO A 681 -5.71 32.56 -45.21
CA PRO A 681 -6.10 33.76 -45.96
C PRO A 681 -5.53 35.10 -45.46
N HIS A 682 -5.09 35.17 -44.21
CA HIS A 682 -4.49 36.37 -43.61
C HIS A 682 -3.01 36.57 -44.00
N SER A 683 -2.34 35.54 -44.52
CA SER A 683 -0.96 35.66 -44.98
C SER A 683 -0.81 36.62 -46.16
N LYS A 684 -1.89 36.89 -46.91
CA LYS A 684 -1.94 37.88 -48.00
C LYS A 684 -1.53 39.29 -47.57
N ASP A 685 -1.68 39.60 -46.28
CA ASP A 685 -1.32 40.90 -45.72
C ASP A 685 0.22 41.01 -45.48
N HIS A 686 0.94 39.90 -45.68
CA HIS A 686 2.40 39.77 -45.48
C HIS A 686 3.13 39.16 -46.70
N PRO A 687 3.04 39.79 -47.89
CA PRO A 687 3.70 39.31 -49.11
C PRO A 687 5.24 39.25 -49.01
N GLU A 688 5.84 40.00 -48.09
CA GLU A 688 7.28 39.98 -47.82
C GLU A 688 7.78 38.61 -47.32
N TRP A 689 6.96 37.87 -46.56
CA TRP A 689 7.31 36.53 -46.07
C TRP A 689 7.41 35.53 -47.23
N VAL A 690 6.47 35.61 -48.18
CA VAL A 690 6.46 34.78 -49.38
C VAL A 690 7.74 35.02 -50.19
N LYS A 691 8.08 36.29 -50.42
CA LYS A 691 9.30 36.66 -51.15
C LYS A 691 10.56 36.13 -50.48
N GLN A 692 10.65 36.23 -49.16
CA GLN A 692 11.82 35.76 -48.40
C GLN A 692 11.99 34.23 -48.50
N LEU A 693 10.89 33.47 -48.38
CA LEU A 693 10.94 32.00 -48.54
C LEU A 693 11.28 31.60 -49.98
N ILE A 694 10.71 32.30 -50.97
CA ILE A 694 11.07 32.10 -52.38
C ILE A 694 12.56 32.30 -52.57
N GLU A 695 13.15 33.39 -52.08
CA GLU A 695 14.57 33.70 -52.26
C GLU A 695 15.48 32.58 -51.72
N ARG A 696 15.13 31.99 -50.57
CA ARG A 696 15.93 30.94 -49.90
C ARG A 696 15.89 29.57 -50.54
N GLY A 697 14.83 29.21 -51.26
CA GLY A 697 14.82 27.96 -52.01
C GLY A 697 14.42 26.70 -51.21
N GLN A 698 14.30 26.78 -49.87
CA GLN A 698 14.19 25.59 -49.01
C GLN A 698 12.76 25.01 -48.96
N ALA A 699 11.76 25.81 -49.28
CA ALA A 699 10.34 25.43 -49.23
C ALA A 699 9.68 25.39 -50.62
N ASP A 700 10.46 25.47 -51.71
CA ASP A 700 9.98 25.68 -53.08
C ASP A 700 8.85 24.73 -53.48
N TYR A 701 9.00 23.45 -53.14
CA TYR A 701 7.99 22.45 -53.44
C TYR A 701 6.65 22.71 -52.72
N VAL A 702 6.69 22.99 -51.41
CA VAL A 702 5.50 23.30 -50.59
C VAL A 702 4.88 24.63 -51.03
N MET A 703 5.71 25.62 -51.35
CA MET A 703 5.27 26.91 -51.87
C MET A 703 4.47 26.75 -53.16
N ILE A 704 4.94 25.93 -54.10
CA ILE A 704 4.21 25.66 -55.35
C ILE A 704 2.94 24.82 -55.11
N GLN A 705 3.06 23.73 -54.35
CA GLN A 705 1.96 22.77 -54.20
C GLN A 705 0.80 23.35 -53.36
N ASP A 706 1.13 23.99 -52.24
CA ASP A 706 0.16 24.30 -51.21
C ASP A 706 -0.10 25.80 -51.05
N VAL A 707 0.90 26.66 -51.31
CA VAL A 707 0.78 28.12 -51.12
C VAL A 707 0.26 28.79 -52.38
N LEU A 708 0.99 28.77 -53.49
CA LEU A 708 0.61 29.45 -54.74
C LEU A 708 -0.61 28.82 -55.45
N ASN A 709 -1.07 27.67 -54.95
CA ASN A 709 -2.34 27.06 -55.34
C ASN A 709 -3.56 27.69 -54.63
N GLN A 710 -3.35 28.51 -53.58
CA GLN A 710 -4.45 29.22 -52.91
C GLN A 710 -4.94 30.41 -53.74
N ALA A 711 -6.26 30.59 -53.78
CA ALA A 711 -6.88 31.64 -54.60
C ALA A 711 -6.47 33.07 -54.23
N HIS A 712 -6.08 33.33 -52.98
CA HIS A 712 -5.67 34.67 -52.54
C HIS A 712 -4.26 35.07 -53.01
N TRP A 713 -3.50 34.13 -53.62
CA TRP A 713 -2.19 34.40 -54.19
C TRP A 713 -2.21 34.45 -55.73
N SER A 714 -3.39 34.39 -56.36
CA SER A 714 -3.51 34.41 -57.83
C SER A 714 -3.05 35.71 -58.49
N ASP A 715 -2.97 36.79 -57.73
CA ASP A 715 -2.62 38.12 -58.23
C ASP A 715 -1.09 38.38 -58.20
N HIS A 716 -0.30 37.35 -57.88
CA HIS A 716 1.15 37.39 -57.79
C HIS A 716 1.88 36.45 -58.77
N PRO A 717 1.69 36.61 -60.10
CA PRO A 717 2.37 35.79 -61.11
C PRO A 717 3.90 35.90 -61.06
N GLU A 718 4.44 37.02 -60.56
CA GLU A 718 5.89 37.25 -60.42
C GLU A 718 6.57 36.22 -59.50
N TRP A 719 5.82 35.62 -58.56
CA TRP A 719 6.34 34.59 -57.66
C TRP A 719 6.43 33.23 -58.33
N VAL A 720 5.43 32.87 -59.14
CA VAL A 720 5.49 31.67 -59.98
C VAL A 720 6.64 31.83 -60.99
N GLU A 721 6.77 33.00 -61.60
CA GLU A 721 7.86 33.31 -62.52
C GLU A 721 9.23 33.16 -61.84
N ALA A 722 9.38 33.58 -60.58
CA ALA A 722 10.61 33.37 -59.82
C ALA A 722 10.96 31.88 -59.68
N PHE A 723 10.00 31.00 -59.38
CA PHE A 723 10.22 29.56 -59.32
C PHE A 723 10.49 28.93 -60.70
N VAL A 724 9.75 29.36 -61.73
CA VAL A 724 10.01 28.98 -63.12
C VAL A 724 11.42 29.38 -63.52
N ASN A 725 11.93 30.54 -63.10
CA ASN A 725 13.30 30.95 -63.40
C ASN A 725 14.33 30.14 -62.61
N LYS A 726 14.06 29.76 -61.36
CA LYS A 726 14.94 28.93 -60.53
C LYS A 726 15.08 27.48 -60.99
N GLY A 727 13.99 26.86 -61.46
CA GLY A 727 13.98 25.48 -61.95
C GLY A 727 13.98 24.39 -60.89
N THR A 728 13.77 24.76 -59.62
CA THR A 728 13.81 23.86 -58.46
C THR A 728 12.50 23.09 -58.24
N ALA A 729 11.40 23.52 -58.88
CA ALA A 729 10.06 22.98 -58.66
C ALA A 729 9.27 22.74 -59.97
N ASP A 730 9.97 22.51 -61.08
CA ASP A 730 9.39 22.38 -62.44
C ASP A 730 8.19 21.41 -62.51
N ILE A 731 8.35 20.23 -61.89
CA ILE A 731 7.30 19.19 -61.81
C ILE A 731 6.08 19.72 -61.03
N ALA A 732 6.31 20.31 -59.85
CA ALA A 732 5.22 20.82 -59.02
C ALA A 732 4.46 21.95 -59.71
N ILE A 733 5.14 22.80 -60.49
CA ILE A 733 4.54 23.89 -61.27
C ILE A 733 3.65 23.33 -62.37
N ALA A 734 4.12 22.31 -63.10
CA ALA A 734 3.35 21.65 -64.15
C ALA A 734 2.09 20.97 -63.61
N VAL A 735 2.17 20.36 -62.42
CA VAL A 735 1.05 19.66 -61.78
C VAL A 735 0.04 20.64 -61.15
N ASN A 736 0.51 21.58 -60.33
CA ASN A 736 -0.36 22.33 -59.41
C ASN A 736 -0.75 23.73 -59.93
N ILE A 737 0.07 24.34 -60.79
CA ILE A 737 -0.09 25.75 -61.19
C ILE A 737 -0.62 25.85 -62.62
N LEU A 738 0.10 25.29 -63.60
CA LEU A 738 -0.20 25.49 -65.04
C LEU A 738 -1.57 24.95 -65.46
N GLY A 739 -2.15 24.07 -64.66
CA GLY A 739 -3.48 23.54 -64.92
C GLY A 739 -4.65 24.38 -64.40
N LYS A 740 -4.40 25.54 -63.78
CA LYS A 740 -5.44 26.38 -63.19
C LYS A 740 -5.81 27.53 -64.13
N ALA A 741 -7.10 27.84 -64.17
CA ALA A 741 -7.63 28.89 -65.05
C ALA A 741 -7.09 30.30 -64.76
N CYS A 742 -6.63 30.59 -63.53
CA CYS A 742 -6.03 31.87 -63.17
C CYS A 742 -4.61 32.06 -63.70
N TRP A 743 -3.91 30.98 -64.07
CA TRP A 743 -2.53 31.01 -64.56
C TRP A 743 -2.41 30.77 -66.07
N LYS A 744 -3.56 30.73 -66.78
CA LYS A 744 -3.66 30.38 -68.21
C LYS A 744 -2.98 31.35 -69.17
N ASP A 745 -2.71 32.58 -68.73
CA ASP A 745 -2.21 33.67 -69.56
C ASP A 745 -0.67 33.77 -69.56
N HIS A 746 0.02 32.72 -69.08
CA HIS A 746 1.48 32.63 -68.99
C HIS A 746 2.11 31.51 -69.85
N PRO A 747 1.93 31.53 -71.18
CA PRO A 747 2.51 30.55 -72.11
C PRO A 747 4.04 30.43 -72.07
N GLU A 748 4.73 31.51 -71.69
CA GLU A 748 6.17 31.58 -71.54
C GLU A 748 6.73 30.66 -70.44
N TRP A 749 5.95 30.40 -69.39
CA TRP A 749 6.36 29.48 -68.32
C TRP A 749 6.41 28.05 -68.83
N VAL A 750 5.40 27.66 -69.61
CA VAL A 750 5.30 26.34 -70.24
C VAL A 750 6.46 26.10 -71.20
N GLU A 751 6.83 27.10 -72.02
CA GLU A 751 8.00 26.99 -72.89
C GLU A 751 9.30 26.81 -72.11
N THR A 752 9.45 27.54 -71.00
CA THR A 752 10.65 27.49 -70.17
C THR A 752 10.83 26.12 -69.53
N LEU A 753 9.74 25.53 -69.04
CA LEU A 753 9.73 24.18 -68.48
C LEU A 753 10.04 23.11 -69.55
N ILE A 754 9.44 23.22 -70.73
CA ILE A 754 9.70 22.32 -71.88
C ILE A 754 11.16 22.43 -72.35
N LYS A 755 11.73 23.63 -72.39
CA LYS A 755 13.14 23.84 -72.77
C LYS A 755 14.10 23.14 -71.80
N ARG A 756 13.73 23.00 -70.53
CA ARG A 756 14.54 22.31 -69.51
C ARG A 756 14.34 20.81 -69.47
N GLY A 757 13.17 20.31 -69.87
CA GLY A 757 12.89 18.88 -69.97
C GLY A 757 12.55 18.19 -68.64
N ASN A 758 12.58 18.90 -67.51
CA ASN A 758 12.42 18.29 -66.17
C ASN A 758 10.97 17.90 -65.83
N ALA A 759 9.99 18.47 -66.52
CA ALA A 759 8.57 18.29 -66.23
C ALA A 759 7.75 17.85 -67.46
N ASP A 760 8.41 17.37 -68.53
CA ASP A 760 7.79 17.07 -69.82
C ASP A 760 6.58 16.14 -69.70
N TRP A 761 6.70 15.11 -68.86
CA TRP A 761 5.61 14.17 -68.58
C TRP A 761 4.42 14.84 -67.89
N GLU A 762 4.66 15.68 -66.88
CA GLU A 762 3.57 16.34 -66.16
C GLU A 762 2.93 17.46 -66.97
N ILE A 763 3.70 18.13 -67.84
CA ILE A 763 3.16 19.09 -68.82
C ILE A 763 2.27 18.35 -69.82
N ALA A 764 2.74 17.22 -70.32
CA ALA A 764 1.97 16.36 -71.21
C ALA A 764 0.66 15.90 -70.54
N LYS A 765 0.75 15.41 -69.31
CA LYS A 765 -0.40 14.88 -68.57
C LYS A 765 -1.39 15.96 -68.13
N ASN A 766 -0.94 17.07 -67.55
CA ASN A 766 -1.81 18.01 -66.84
C ASN A 766 -2.11 19.30 -67.63
N VAL A 767 -1.23 19.70 -68.55
CA VAL A 767 -1.31 21.00 -69.24
C VAL A 767 -1.83 20.85 -70.67
N LEU A 768 -1.28 19.92 -71.47
CA LEU A 768 -1.70 19.69 -72.86
C LEU A 768 -3.20 19.37 -73.07
N PRO A 769 -3.87 18.59 -72.21
CA PRO A 769 -5.27 18.23 -72.43
C PRO A 769 -6.24 19.41 -72.24
N GLN A 770 -5.79 20.50 -71.61
CA GLN A 770 -6.67 21.62 -71.30
C GLN A 770 -6.99 22.42 -72.55
N ALA A 771 -8.28 22.72 -72.73
CA ALA A 771 -8.81 23.32 -73.95
C ALA A 771 -8.13 24.65 -74.33
N HIS A 772 -7.68 25.44 -73.35
CA HIS A 772 -7.03 26.73 -73.57
C HIS A 772 -5.56 26.60 -73.99
N TRP A 773 -4.87 25.54 -73.58
CA TRP A 773 -3.48 25.26 -74.01
C TRP A 773 -3.42 24.61 -75.39
N LYS A 774 -4.47 23.90 -75.80
CA LYS A 774 -4.54 23.18 -77.09
C LYS A 774 -4.22 24.04 -78.32
N SER A 775 -4.73 25.28 -78.37
CA SER A 775 -4.47 26.22 -79.48
C SER A 775 -3.03 26.75 -79.48
N TYR A 776 -2.47 27.00 -78.30
CA TYR A 776 -1.09 27.44 -78.10
C TYR A 776 -0.08 26.37 -78.56
N PHE A 777 -0.28 25.12 -78.12
CA PHE A 777 0.56 24.01 -78.54
C PHE A 777 0.43 23.70 -80.04
N GLN A 778 -0.77 23.83 -80.62
CA GLN A 778 -0.94 23.74 -82.08
C GLN A 778 -0.14 24.79 -82.86
N LYS A 779 0.14 25.96 -82.26
CA LYS A 779 0.99 27.00 -82.86
C LYS A 779 2.47 26.66 -82.74
N LEU A 780 2.94 26.32 -81.54
CA LEU A 780 4.32 25.85 -81.28
C LEU A 780 4.69 24.64 -82.14
N THR A 781 3.74 23.74 -82.42
CA THR A 781 3.97 22.56 -83.26
C THR A 781 4.30 22.87 -84.74
N LYS A 782 4.07 24.08 -85.23
CA LYS A 782 4.46 24.49 -86.59
C LYS A 782 5.89 25.02 -86.67
N GLU A 783 6.51 25.31 -85.54
CA GLU A 783 7.89 25.79 -85.44
C GLU A 783 8.78 24.61 -85.01
N SER A 784 9.85 24.34 -85.75
CA SER A 784 10.71 23.15 -85.58
C SER A 784 11.54 23.20 -84.30
N ASN A 785 10.91 22.99 -83.13
CA ASN A 785 11.59 22.91 -81.83
C ASN A 785 11.85 21.43 -81.43
N PRO A 786 13.12 21.01 -81.26
CA PRO A 786 13.49 19.62 -80.97
C PRO A 786 12.84 19.02 -79.72
N SER A 787 12.65 19.83 -78.67
CA SER A 787 12.00 19.40 -77.40
C SER A 787 10.53 19.01 -77.60
N VAL A 788 9.80 19.76 -78.43
CA VAL A 788 8.39 19.47 -78.78
C VAL A 788 8.28 18.21 -79.64
N GLU A 789 9.25 17.94 -80.50
CA GLU A 789 9.29 16.70 -81.28
C GLU A 789 9.65 15.50 -80.40
N SER A 790 10.50 15.65 -79.39
CA SER A 790 10.70 14.63 -78.35
C SER A 790 9.43 14.33 -77.56
N ILE A 791 8.62 15.34 -77.23
CA ILE A 791 7.29 15.16 -76.61
C ILE A 791 6.33 14.45 -77.59
N ARG A 792 6.35 14.75 -78.90
CA ARG A 792 5.54 14.04 -79.90
C ARG A 792 5.97 12.59 -80.10
N GLU A 793 7.26 12.33 -80.17
CA GLU A 793 7.83 10.98 -80.30
C GLU A 793 7.46 10.17 -79.05
N PHE A 794 7.53 10.80 -77.88
CA PHE A 794 7.06 10.24 -76.62
C PHE A 794 5.55 9.91 -76.69
N TYR A 795 4.67 10.83 -77.10
CA TYR A 795 3.23 10.54 -77.29
C TYR A 795 2.97 9.46 -78.33
N ARG A 796 3.65 9.46 -79.48
CA ARG A 796 3.49 8.40 -80.49
C ARG A 796 3.90 7.04 -79.96
N LYS A 797 5.02 6.97 -79.24
CA LYS A 797 5.53 5.74 -78.64
C LYS A 797 4.61 5.29 -77.50
N HIS A 798 4.09 6.23 -76.72
CA HIS A 798 3.19 5.99 -75.59
C HIS A 798 1.78 5.59 -76.05
N ASP A 799 1.20 6.24 -77.07
CA ASP A 799 -0.09 5.87 -77.67
C ASP A 799 -0.03 4.50 -78.33
N LYS A 800 1.08 4.20 -79.04
CA LYS A 800 1.32 2.86 -79.58
C LYS A 800 1.45 1.83 -78.46
N ARG A 801 2.13 2.18 -77.37
CA ARG A 801 2.28 1.33 -76.18
C ARG A 801 0.95 1.10 -75.45
N ILE A 802 0.13 2.14 -75.27
CA ILE A 802 -1.23 2.06 -74.72
C ILE A 802 -2.09 1.16 -75.61
N ALA A 803 -2.05 1.31 -76.93
CA ALA A 803 -2.82 0.46 -77.84
C ALA A 803 -2.42 -1.02 -77.72
N THR A 804 -1.11 -1.31 -77.62
CA THR A 804 -0.61 -2.67 -77.35
C THR A 804 -1.08 -3.20 -75.99
N LEU A 805 -0.92 -2.41 -74.92
CA LEU A 805 -1.33 -2.82 -73.57
C LEU A 805 -2.84 -3.01 -73.44
N LYS A 806 -3.68 -2.18 -74.10
CA LYS A 806 -5.13 -2.38 -74.17
C LYS A 806 -5.50 -3.70 -74.82
N THR A 807 -4.78 -4.07 -75.89
CA THR A 807 -5.01 -5.33 -76.60
C THR A 807 -4.60 -6.53 -75.74
N GLU A 808 -3.43 -6.48 -75.11
CA GLU A 808 -2.94 -7.52 -74.19
C GLU A 808 -3.84 -7.66 -72.96
N LEU A 809 -4.28 -6.53 -72.36
CA LEU A 809 -5.18 -6.52 -71.21
C LEU A 809 -6.55 -7.11 -71.55
N ALA A 810 -7.12 -6.73 -72.70
CA ALA A 810 -8.39 -7.28 -73.17
C ALA A 810 -8.29 -8.80 -73.42
N GLN A 811 -7.18 -9.27 -73.99
CA GLN A 811 -6.93 -10.69 -74.19
C GLN A 811 -6.84 -11.44 -72.85
N ARG A 812 -6.08 -10.93 -71.89
CA ARG A 812 -5.91 -11.56 -70.56
C ARG A 812 -7.20 -11.55 -69.73
N SER A 813 -8.02 -10.50 -69.82
CA SER A 813 -9.36 -10.47 -69.18
C SER A 813 -10.31 -11.50 -69.82
N ALA A 814 -10.29 -11.66 -71.14
CA ALA A 814 -11.07 -12.71 -71.81
C ALA A 814 -10.59 -14.13 -71.42
N GLU A 815 -9.28 -14.36 -71.34
CA GLU A 815 -8.69 -15.62 -70.86
C GLU A 815 -9.11 -15.92 -69.40
N ALA A 816 -9.09 -14.91 -68.52
CA ALA A 816 -9.52 -15.06 -67.13
C ALA A 816 -11.01 -15.40 -67.02
N THR A 817 -11.86 -14.74 -67.81
CA THR A 817 -13.30 -15.02 -67.86
C THR A 817 -13.58 -16.44 -68.33
N SER A 818 -12.89 -16.91 -69.37
CA SER A 818 -13.09 -18.24 -69.94
C SER A 818 -12.55 -19.39 -69.07
N SER A 819 -11.47 -19.15 -68.33
CA SER A 819 -10.82 -20.16 -67.48
C SER A 819 -11.33 -20.15 -66.03
N GLY A 820 -12.05 -19.11 -65.62
CA GLY A 820 -12.49 -18.90 -64.23
C GLY A 820 -11.35 -18.56 -63.27
N SER A 821 -10.14 -18.27 -63.77
CA SER A 821 -8.96 -17.95 -62.98
C SER A 821 -8.37 -16.61 -63.40
N VAL A 822 -8.20 -15.71 -62.45
CA VAL A 822 -7.62 -14.37 -62.67
C VAL A 822 -6.09 -14.35 -62.62
N ALA A 823 -5.43 -15.50 -62.38
CA ALA A 823 -3.99 -15.56 -62.13
C ALA A 823 -3.13 -14.97 -63.27
N SER A 824 -3.43 -15.29 -64.54
CA SER A 824 -2.65 -14.75 -65.67
C SER A 824 -2.85 -13.24 -65.86
N LEU A 825 -4.05 -12.73 -65.54
CA LEU A 825 -4.36 -11.31 -65.55
C LEU A 825 -3.64 -10.59 -64.39
N GLN A 826 -3.60 -11.19 -63.21
CA GLN A 826 -2.87 -10.66 -62.05
C GLN A 826 -1.36 -10.59 -62.32
N ASP A 827 -0.77 -11.65 -62.86
CA ASP A 827 0.66 -11.68 -63.22
C ASP A 827 0.99 -10.64 -64.29
N PHE A 828 0.10 -10.48 -65.28
CA PHE A 828 0.24 -9.44 -66.29
C PHE A 828 0.21 -8.04 -65.67
N LEU A 829 -0.79 -7.75 -64.83
CA LEU A 829 -0.91 -6.46 -64.14
C LEU A 829 0.30 -6.17 -63.24
N LYS A 830 0.78 -7.16 -62.47
CA LYS A 830 2.00 -7.04 -61.66
C LYS A 830 3.21 -6.70 -62.53
N SER A 831 3.37 -7.39 -63.65
CA SER A 831 4.53 -7.20 -64.55
C SER A 831 4.55 -5.86 -65.30
N LYS A 832 3.41 -5.15 -65.34
CA LYS A 832 3.25 -3.87 -66.06
C LYS A 832 2.92 -2.70 -65.13
N MET A 833 2.94 -2.90 -63.82
CA MET A 833 2.47 -1.92 -62.86
C MET A 833 3.34 -0.66 -62.78
N ASP A 834 4.62 -0.80 -63.13
CA ASP A 834 5.57 0.32 -63.27
C ASP A 834 5.53 0.96 -64.67
N ASP A 835 4.69 0.47 -65.59
CA ASP A 835 4.51 1.04 -66.94
C ASP A 835 3.39 2.11 -66.87
N PRO A 836 3.72 3.42 -66.98
CA PRO A 836 2.73 4.50 -66.85
C PRO A 836 1.59 4.41 -67.86
N ALA A 837 1.82 3.73 -68.99
CA ALA A 837 0.82 3.50 -70.01
C ALA A 837 -0.32 2.56 -69.56
N LEU A 838 -0.11 1.75 -68.52
CA LEU A 838 -1.13 0.85 -67.99
C LEU A 838 -2.32 1.62 -67.40
N LEU A 839 -2.08 2.76 -66.74
CA LEU A 839 -3.14 3.60 -66.14
C LEU A 839 -4.13 4.10 -67.18
N ALA A 840 -3.64 4.46 -68.37
CA ALA A 840 -4.48 4.89 -69.50
C ALA A 840 -5.25 3.74 -70.17
N CYS A 841 -4.96 2.50 -69.81
CA CYS A 841 -5.66 1.30 -70.27
C CYS A 841 -6.78 0.87 -69.31
N LEU A 842 -6.76 1.32 -68.05
CA LEU A 842 -7.75 0.96 -67.05
C LEU A 842 -9.02 1.82 -67.16
N PRO A 843 -10.22 1.24 -66.94
CA PRO A 843 -11.46 1.98 -66.78
C PRO A 843 -11.37 3.05 -65.68
N SER A 844 -12.05 4.18 -65.86
CA SER A 844 -11.98 5.35 -64.96
C SER A 844 -12.37 5.05 -63.50
N ASN A 845 -13.27 4.08 -63.27
CA ASN A 845 -13.66 3.61 -61.93
C ASN A 845 -12.63 2.70 -61.25
N LEU A 846 -11.56 2.31 -61.95
CA LEU A 846 -10.43 1.54 -61.44
C LEU A 846 -9.19 2.41 -61.25
N ILE A 847 -9.10 3.54 -61.96
CA ILE A 847 -8.03 4.54 -61.77
C ILE A 847 -8.06 5.10 -60.35
N SER A 848 -9.25 5.42 -59.81
CA SER A 848 -9.38 5.91 -58.44
C SER A 848 -8.90 4.89 -57.39
N VAL A 849 -9.07 3.59 -57.67
CA VAL A 849 -8.61 2.49 -56.79
C VAL A 849 -7.09 2.35 -56.84
N TYR A 850 -6.47 2.64 -57.99
CA TYR A 850 -5.02 2.67 -58.13
C TYR A 850 -4.40 3.90 -57.43
N GLU A 851 -5.01 5.09 -57.59
CA GLU A 851 -4.53 6.35 -57.01
C GLU A 851 -4.65 6.40 -55.48
N GLU A 852 -5.70 5.81 -54.91
CA GLU A 852 -5.90 5.74 -53.45
C GLU A 852 -4.79 4.90 -52.76
N PHE A 853 -4.25 3.90 -53.46
CA PHE A 853 -3.32 2.91 -52.88
C PHE A 853 -1.83 3.22 -53.10
N PHE A 854 -1.46 4.06 -54.06
CA PHE A 854 -0.06 4.45 -54.29
C PHE A 854 0.51 5.40 -53.22
N SER A 855 -0.33 5.82 -52.27
CA SER A 855 0.05 6.63 -51.11
C SER A 855 0.62 5.80 -49.94
N ASP A 856 0.51 4.46 -49.98
CA ASP A 856 0.83 3.62 -48.82
C ASP A 856 1.54 2.30 -49.20
N SER A 857 2.39 1.81 -48.29
CA SER A 857 3.50 0.87 -48.53
C SER A 857 3.24 -0.42 -49.34
N LYS A 858 4.34 -1.00 -49.87
CA LYS A 858 4.49 -2.18 -50.75
C LYS A 858 3.68 -3.45 -50.40
N LEU A 859 3.11 -3.54 -49.20
CA LEU A 859 2.31 -4.67 -48.71
C LEU A 859 0.86 -4.69 -49.25
N LEU A 860 0.36 -3.57 -49.78
CA LEU A 860 -1.01 -3.46 -50.34
C LEU A 860 -1.13 -3.85 -51.82
N LEU A 861 0.01 -4.10 -52.46
CA LEU A 861 0.15 -4.27 -53.90
C LEU A 861 -0.58 -5.51 -54.44
N ASP A 862 -0.48 -6.63 -53.73
CA ASP A 862 -1.14 -7.88 -54.10
C ASP A 862 -2.67 -7.76 -54.02
N LYS A 863 -3.19 -7.05 -53.01
CA LYS A 863 -4.64 -6.82 -52.83
C LYS A 863 -5.21 -5.85 -53.87
N LEU A 864 -4.43 -4.86 -54.29
CA LEU A 864 -4.81 -3.93 -55.36
C LEU A 864 -4.94 -4.67 -56.69
N VAL A 865 -3.93 -5.47 -57.06
CA VAL A 865 -3.92 -6.28 -58.27
C VAL A 865 -5.09 -7.28 -58.28
N GLU A 866 -5.38 -7.91 -57.15
CA GLU A 866 -6.50 -8.83 -57.01
C GLU A 866 -7.86 -8.12 -57.22
N ARG A 867 -8.05 -6.94 -56.62
CA ARG A 867 -9.29 -6.16 -56.81
C ARG A 867 -9.47 -5.65 -58.24
N ILE A 868 -8.40 -5.22 -58.90
CA ILE A 868 -8.46 -4.78 -60.31
C ILE A 868 -8.80 -5.98 -61.20
N ALA A 869 -8.13 -7.12 -61.00
CA ALA A 869 -8.36 -8.33 -61.80
C ALA A 869 -9.75 -8.96 -61.60
N HIS A 870 -10.39 -8.76 -60.45
CA HIS A 870 -11.74 -9.27 -60.17
C HIS A 870 -12.85 -8.35 -60.70
N ARG A 871 -12.55 -7.07 -60.94
CA ARG A 871 -13.50 -6.09 -61.51
C ARG A 871 -13.44 -6.02 -63.03
N LEU A 872 -12.28 -6.31 -63.63
CA LEU A 872 -12.07 -6.55 -65.06
C LEU A 872 -12.49 -7.96 -65.44
#